data_AF-A0A9W6I923-F1
#
_entry.id   AF-A0A9W6I923-F1
#
_cell.length_a   1.000
_cell.length_b   1.000
_cell.length_c   1.000
_cell.angle_alpha   90.00
_cell.angle_beta   90.00
_cell.angle_gamma   90.00
#
_symmetry.space_group_name_H-M   'P 1'
#
loop_
_entity.id
_entity.type
_entity.pdbx_description
1 polymer ?
#
loop_
_entity_poly.entity_id
_entity_poly.type
_entity_poly.pdbx_seq_one_letter_code
_entity_poly.pdbx_strand_id
1 'polypeptide(L)'
;MRRYRFGRFAAFVAGGYVLAVVGAGAVALVGGDVRLLGWLAVRWDASGSDSVVRWYALTLLLLGGGQGWALWQILRGRAMERGAGQDRAPAEEKGRGRRVRWLRAVLYGNLLYSLVFLLPLPSPWWVDAVHKAGQLALVVLFHLVLVGAPRALRLVALVAGVLDAVSTIGAEVFGGLGLEPLEVVFSLAWMGRLPWLLWMVLTLVAQAGDGRWGRTTVWSGAASTTVSFLVIPVVFDAFSTSAFRFMVIVGVGNAFDVLVSVWLARSAHDLADPRAKAVPPAERPLPPRIPAGRRSLRAAAVVLPLLPAAVNLAHGLPLWIGPRGAVDSFFRANSPSMGVQALWWSFDVLVGVGGLGVLVLVAVRRRTRRLVRATVFTLALAALVGVVTAVTGQASALSDGSAEFVYEGPRIRPGWMFSRGSGGSEIFLGVSPLWHSAAFVGSALLLVFLYGASPARRSPYRVAVAGVASVAALCLVPVADHARGPVTSQRDCVPPEPWDERPFEPLPATGERAFVCKVRTSDTPPFAQDTPDLALVAYGRGLCGVYTRDDPREIARVRAAGGVDVRELAYAIAEICPRAAAVVKAELDEEEREIQEWGAQERRKCDETPWHRPLVEPVSVFRRSESLGPDYGVLEASEEGAPGDPHEDGLLGLAQKNRLVAALPGHLMVLVASDIATCTAIETYTRRPPVETRGWSHVVEVGYLSPDGEASLREMMGVYEFPNLAFRGKGHYRIRVHHGWLSWKGEKRSGQRLLIMAYPGRGDGVVVHREPARP
;
A
#
# COMPACT_ATOMS: atom_id res chain seq x y z
N MET A 1 -37.29 38.90 28.29
CA MET A 1 -38.33 37.94 27.80
C MET A 1 -39.45 38.55 26.97
N ARG A 2 -39.97 39.77 27.26
CA ARG A 2 -41.08 40.40 26.48
C ARG A 2 -40.75 40.75 25.00
N ARG A 3 -39.54 40.45 24.50
CA ARG A 3 -39.12 40.76 23.13
C ARG A 3 -39.54 39.71 22.10
N TYR A 4 -39.94 38.51 22.53
CA TYR A 4 -40.30 37.40 21.63
C TYR A 4 -41.76 36.98 21.84
N ARG A 5 -42.45 36.58 20.78
CA ARG A 5 -43.89 36.28 20.81
C ARG A 5 -44.25 35.18 21.82
N PHE A 6 -43.43 34.13 21.88
CA PHE A 6 -43.64 32.98 22.77
C PHE A 6 -42.54 32.87 23.84
N GLY A 7 -41.82 33.97 24.10
CA GLY A 7 -40.64 33.93 24.97
C GLY A 7 -40.93 33.49 26.41
N ARG A 8 -42.14 33.75 26.94
CA ARG A 8 -42.56 33.29 28.28
C ARG A 8 -42.87 31.79 28.29
N PHE A 9 -43.67 31.31 27.35
CA PHE A 9 -43.99 29.89 27.20
C PHE A 9 -42.72 29.06 26.98
N ALA A 10 -41.85 29.50 26.07
CA ALA A 10 -40.56 28.87 25.82
C ALA A 10 -39.67 28.81 27.06
N ALA A 11 -39.64 29.88 27.87
CA ALA A 11 -38.86 29.91 29.10
C ALA A 11 -39.42 28.96 30.16
N PHE A 12 -40.75 28.83 30.26
CA PHE A 12 -41.40 27.90 31.17
C PHE A 12 -41.10 26.44 30.79
N VAL A 13 -41.25 26.09 29.51
CA VAL A 13 -40.96 24.73 29.01
C VAL A 13 -39.48 24.39 29.16
N ALA A 14 -38.58 25.28 28.73
CA ALA A 14 -37.14 25.07 28.88
C ALA A 14 -36.71 25.01 30.36
N GLY A 15 -37.25 25.88 31.21
CA GLY A 15 -36.98 25.87 32.65
C GLY A 15 -37.45 24.59 33.33
N GLY A 16 -38.68 24.13 33.01
CA GLY A 16 -39.21 22.86 33.51
C GLY A 16 -38.36 21.67 33.09
N TYR A 17 -37.92 21.63 31.82
CA TYR A 17 -37.04 20.58 31.33
C TYR A 17 -35.67 20.60 32.03
N VAL A 18 -35.03 21.77 32.19
CA VAL A 18 -33.74 21.88 32.92
C VAL A 18 -33.90 21.47 34.38
N LEU A 19 -34.99 21.85 35.04
CA LEU A 19 -35.28 21.42 36.42
C LEU A 19 -35.44 19.90 36.51
N ALA A 20 -36.11 19.26 35.55
CA ALA A 20 -36.23 17.81 35.48
C ALA A 20 -34.86 17.13 35.29
N VAL A 21 -34.00 17.66 34.40
CA VAL A 21 -32.62 17.18 34.19
C VAL A 21 -31.80 17.33 35.47
N VAL A 22 -31.85 18.48 36.14
CA VAL A 22 -31.12 18.73 37.40
C VAL A 22 -31.61 17.80 38.51
N GLY A 23 -32.93 17.61 38.65
CA GLY A 23 -33.53 16.68 39.59
C GLY A 23 -33.09 15.23 39.34
N ALA A 24 -33.15 14.78 38.09
CA ALA A 24 -32.67 13.45 37.69
C ALA A 24 -31.15 13.29 37.94
N GLY A 25 -30.37 14.34 37.73
CA GLY A 25 -28.94 14.33 38.04
C GLY A 25 -28.63 14.27 39.53
N ALA A 26 -29.42 14.94 40.38
CA ALA A 26 -29.30 14.81 41.83
C ALA A 26 -29.63 13.38 42.28
N VAL A 27 -30.71 12.78 41.74
CA VAL A 27 -31.06 11.37 41.99
C VAL A 27 -29.93 10.44 41.55
N ALA A 28 -29.36 10.68 40.37
CA ALA A 28 -28.24 9.90 39.85
C ALA A 28 -26.98 10.00 40.73
N LEU A 29 -26.67 11.18 41.25
CA LEU A 29 -25.51 11.41 42.12
C LEU A 29 -25.67 10.74 43.50
N VAL A 30 -26.88 10.77 44.06
CA VAL A 30 -27.18 10.22 45.40
C VAL A 30 -27.41 8.71 45.35
N GLY A 31 -28.27 8.26 44.44
CA GLY A 31 -28.72 6.86 44.34
C GLY A 31 -27.90 5.98 43.38
N GLY A 32 -27.02 6.58 42.55
CA GLY A 32 -26.27 5.86 41.52
C GLY A 32 -27.08 5.50 40.27
N ASP A 33 -28.40 5.76 40.26
CA ASP A 33 -29.27 5.47 39.11
C ASP A 33 -29.25 6.62 38.09
N VAL A 34 -28.51 6.42 36.99
CA VAL A 34 -28.40 7.38 35.88
C VAL A 34 -29.49 7.22 34.81
N ARG A 35 -30.40 6.25 34.93
CA ARG A 35 -31.34 5.89 33.85
C ARG A 35 -32.24 7.05 33.45
N LEU A 36 -32.86 7.71 34.44
CA LEU A 36 -33.74 8.86 34.17
C LEU A 36 -32.97 10.03 33.53
N LEU A 37 -31.74 10.28 34.00
CA LEU A 37 -30.90 11.35 33.47
C LEU A 37 -30.42 11.03 32.04
N GLY A 38 -30.00 9.80 31.78
CA GLY A 38 -29.59 9.32 30.45
C GLY A 38 -30.76 9.38 29.45
N TRP A 39 -31.95 8.96 29.88
CA TRP A 39 -33.15 9.07 29.07
C TRP A 39 -33.51 10.53 28.75
N LEU A 40 -33.45 11.42 29.75
CA LEU A 40 -33.76 12.85 29.54
C LEU A 40 -32.73 13.54 28.63
N ALA A 41 -31.44 13.25 28.78
CA ALA A 41 -30.36 13.99 28.12
C ALA A 41 -29.90 13.39 26.77
N VAL A 42 -29.99 12.08 26.58
CA VAL A 42 -29.52 11.39 25.35
C VAL A 42 -30.52 10.36 24.82
N ARG A 43 -31.69 10.20 25.47
CA ARG A 43 -32.76 9.24 25.10
C ARG A 43 -32.28 7.80 25.01
N TRP A 44 -31.30 7.47 25.83
CA TRP A 44 -30.70 6.15 25.88
C TRP A 44 -31.18 5.41 27.13
N ASP A 45 -31.62 4.16 26.96
CA ASP A 45 -31.94 3.28 28.07
C ASP A 45 -30.65 2.65 28.60
N ALA A 46 -30.19 3.11 29.76
CA ALA A 46 -28.97 2.62 30.41
C ALA A 46 -29.21 1.32 31.20
N SER A 47 -30.22 0.53 30.82
CA SER A 47 -30.70 -0.63 31.59
C SER A 47 -29.71 -1.79 31.71
N GLY A 48 -28.62 -1.80 30.95
CA GLY A 48 -27.65 -2.90 30.90
C GLY A 48 -26.24 -2.64 31.44
N SER A 49 -25.97 -1.50 32.09
CA SER A 49 -24.59 -1.14 32.47
C SER A 49 -24.49 -0.63 33.91
N ASP A 50 -24.44 -1.57 34.86
CA ASP A 50 -24.31 -1.31 36.30
C ASP A 50 -22.99 -0.61 36.70
N SER A 51 -22.04 -0.48 35.76
CA SER A 51 -20.74 0.18 35.96
C SER A 51 -20.68 1.62 35.41
N VAL A 52 -21.80 2.23 35.00
CA VAL A 52 -21.82 3.62 34.50
C VAL A 52 -21.58 4.58 35.67
N VAL A 53 -20.30 4.93 35.79
CA VAL A 53 -19.66 5.72 36.84
C VAL A 53 -20.36 7.06 37.10
N ARG A 54 -20.48 7.46 38.38
CA ARG A 54 -20.98 8.79 38.82
C ARG A 54 -20.41 9.99 38.05
N TRP A 55 -19.21 9.86 37.46
CA TRP A 55 -18.60 10.88 36.60
C TRP A 55 -19.43 11.26 35.37
N TYR A 56 -20.30 10.37 34.85
CA TYR A 56 -21.13 10.69 33.68
C TYR A 56 -22.30 11.62 33.98
N ALA A 57 -22.75 11.69 35.24
CA ALA A 57 -23.87 12.54 35.62
C ALA A 57 -23.59 14.00 35.26
N LEU A 58 -22.36 14.48 35.41
CA LEU A 58 -21.99 15.85 35.04
C LEU A 58 -22.10 16.10 33.53
N THR A 59 -21.58 15.19 32.70
CA THR A 59 -21.66 15.31 31.23
C THR A 59 -23.11 15.29 30.74
N LEU A 60 -23.92 14.39 31.30
CA LEU A 60 -25.35 14.30 30.98
C LEU A 60 -26.12 15.55 31.46
N LEU A 61 -25.79 16.09 32.63
CA LEU A 61 -26.34 17.35 33.12
C LEU A 61 -26.00 18.52 32.18
N LEU A 62 -24.77 18.59 31.69
CA LEU A 62 -24.35 19.63 30.72
C LEU A 62 -25.08 19.47 29.38
N LEU A 63 -25.20 18.23 28.87
CA LEU A 63 -25.95 17.92 27.65
C LEU A 63 -27.43 18.30 27.78
N GLY A 64 -28.08 17.88 28.87
CA GLY A 64 -29.47 18.24 29.16
C GLY A 64 -29.64 19.75 29.37
N GLY A 65 -28.71 20.43 30.03
CA GLY A 65 -28.69 21.89 30.11
C GLY A 65 -28.63 22.55 28.72
N GLY A 66 -27.79 22.02 27.83
CA GLY A 66 -27.69 22.44 26.42
C GLY A 66 -28.99 22.21 25.64
N GLN A 67 -29.66 21.06 25.86
CA GLN A 67 -30.98 20.77 25.27
C GLN A 67 -32.07 21.71 25.77
N GLY A 68 -32.07 22.05 27.06
CA GLY A 68 -32.97 23.07 27.63
C GLY A 68 -32.77 24.44 26.99
N TRP A 69 -31.52 24.85 26.79
CA TRP A 69 -31.21 26.07 26.05
C TRP A 69 -31.72 26.01 24.60
N ALA A 70 -31.53 24.89 23.92
CA ALA A 70 -31.99 24.70 22.55
C ALA A 70 -33.52 24.73 22.42
N LEU A 71 -34.24 24.08 23.34
CA LEU A 71 -35.70 24.15 23.44
C LEU A 71 -36.17 25.60 23.56
N TRP A 72 -35.48 26.41 24.37
CA TRP A 72 -35.78 27.84 24.45
C TRP A 72 -35.56 28.56 23.10
N GLN A 73 -34.45 28.28 22.40
CA GLN A 73 -34.18 28.88 21.09
C GLN A 73 -35.22 28.51 20.03
N ILE A 74 -35.70 27.27 20.07
CA ILE A 74 -36.69 26.70 19.16
C ILE A 74 -38.09 27.29 19.45
N LEU A 75 -38.50 27.37 20.72
CA LEU A 75 -39.87 27.73 21.08
C LEU A 75 -40.12 29.23 21.22
N ARG A 76 -39.09 30.07 21.42
CA ARG A 76 -39.29 31.51 21.72
C ARG A 76 -40.06 32.27 20.64
N GLY A 77 -40.04 31.79 19.39
CA GLY A 77 -40.72 32.43 18.26
C GLY A 77 -40.03 33.69 17.76
N ARG A 78 -40.69 34.37 16.81
CA ARG A 78 -40.22 35.64 16.23
C ARG A 78 -40.13 36.77 17.26
N ALA A 79 -39.24 37.74 17.01
CA ALA A 79 -39.21 38.99 17.76
C ALA A 79 -40.51 39.77 17.54
N MET A 80 -41.11 40.31 18.61
CA MET A 80 -42.26 41.19 18.51
C MET A 80 -41.78 42.62 18.21
N GLU A 81 -42.35 43.20 17.17
CA GLU A 81 -42.14 44.60 16.84
C GLU A 81 -42.92 45.48 17.82
N ARG A 82 -42.20 46.36 18.54
CA ARG A 82 -42.84 47.46 19.28
C ARG A 82 -42.99 48.63 18.32
N GLY A 83 -44.17 48.78 17.75
CA GLY A 83 -44.68 50.09 17.32
C GLY A 83 -44.27 50.64 15.95
N ALA A 84 -43.83 49.83 14.97
CA ALA A 84 -43.65 50.36 13.61
C ALA A 84 -44.94 50.18 12.80
N GLY A 85 -45.48 51.32 12.34
CA GLY A 85 -46.68 51.40 11.52
C GLY A 85 -46.58 50.56 10.25
N GLN A 86 -47.71 49.99 9.88
CA GLN A 86 -47.90 49.05 8.80
C GLN A 86 -47.90 49.77 7.44
N ASP A 87 -46.76 50.27 7.00
CA ASP A 87 -46.63 50.85 5.67
C ASP A 87 -46.37 49.77 4.61
N ARG A 88 -47.27 49.76 3.61
CA ARG A 88 -47.36 48.79 2.51
C ARG A 88 -46.08 48.77 1.67
N ALA A 89 -45.41 47.63 1.66
CA ALA A 89 -44.29 47.35 0.77
C ALA A 89 -44.74 47.14 -0.70
N PRO A 90 -43.93 47.57 -1.70
CA PRO A 90 -44.26 47.50 -3.13
C PRO A 90 -44.26 46.07 -3.71
N ALA A 91 -44.92 45.90 -4.86
CA ALA A 91 -45.30 44.60 -5.44
C ALA A 91 -44.13 43.66 -5.84
N GLU A 92 -42.93 44.16 -6.14
CA GLU A 92 -41.75 43.31 -6.39
C GLU A 92 -41.29 42.52 -5.15
N GLU A 93 -41.60 43.02 -3.95
CA GLU A 93 -41.28 42.34 -2.69
C GLU A 93 -42.21 41.13 -2.46
N LYS A 94 -43.39 41.07 -3.09
CA LYS A 94 -44.34 39.93 -2.99
C LYS A 94 -43.78 38.64 -3.58
N GLY A 95 -43.08 38.71 -4.71
CA GLY A 95 -42.50 37.53 -5.38
C GLY A 95 -41.36 36.90 -4.57
N ARG A 96 -40.45 37.73 -4.05
CA ARG A 96 -39.37 37.32 -3.13
C ARG A 96 -39.94 36.83 -1.79
N GLY A 97 -41.05 37.42 -1.34
CA GLY A 97 -41.79 36.98 -0.16
C GLY A 97 -42.39 35.57 -0.26
N ARG A 98 -42.78 35.08 -1.45
CA ARG A 98 -43.27 33.69 -1.61
C ARG A 98 -42.16 32.66 -1.36
N ARG A 99 -40.96 32.88 -1.91
CA ARG A 99 -39.79 31.99 -1.73
C ARG A 99 -39.33 31.96 -0.28
N VAL A 100 -39.33 33.11 0.40
CA VAL A 100 -39.01 33.19 1.83
C VAL A 100 -40.05 32.45 2.67
N ARG A 101 -41.34 32.56 2.35
CA ARG A 101 -42.40 31.78 3.02
C ARG A 101 -42.22 30.28 2.85
N TRP A 102 -41.91 29.82 1.64
CA TRP A 102 -41.61 28.40 1.38
C TRP A 102 -40.38 27.93 2.16
N LEU A 103 -39.27 28.66 2.11
CA LEU A 103 -38.07 28.32 2.87
C LEU A 103 -38.39 28.21 4.36
N ARG A 104 -39.18 29.14 4.91
CA ARG A 104 -39.60 29.09 6.31
C ARG A 104 -40.45 27.86 6.62
N ALA A 105 -41.40 27.52 5.76
CA ALA A 105 -42.24 26.34 5.94
C ALA A 105 -41.39 25.06 5.93
N VAL A 106 -40.44 24.95 4.98
CA VAL A 106 -39.54 23.79 4.89
C VAL A 106 -38.58 23.72 6.08
N LEU A 107 -38.07 24.86 6.58
CA LEU A 107 -37.24 24.90 7.80
C LEU A 107 -38.00 24.40 9.02
N TYR A 108 -39.25 24.82 9.21
CA TYR A 108 -40.09 24.30 10.30
C TYR A 108 -40.49 22.84 10.09
N GLY A 109 -40.73 22.40 8.85
CA GLY A 109 -41.01 21.01 8.54
C GLY A 109 -39.83 20.09 8.88
N ASN A 110 -38.62 20.47 8.49
CA ASN A 110 -37.39 19.74 8.84
C ASN A 110 -37.14 19.75 10.35
N LEU A 111 -37.41 20.86 11.03
CA LEU A 111 -37.32 20.96 12.48
C LEU A 111 -38.32 20.04 13.18
N LEU A 112 -39.59 20.05 12.74
CA LEU A 112 -40.63 19.19 13.29
C LEU A 112 -40.25 17.72 13.10
N TYR A 113 -39.79 17.36 11.90
CA TYR A 113 -39.28 16.02 11.62
C TYR A 113 -38.14 15.64 12.57
N SER A 114 -37.13 16.51 12.72
CA SER A 114 -36.00 16.27 13.62
C SER A 114 -36.47 16.04 15.06
N LEU A 115 -37.50 16.77 15.51
CA LEU A 115 -38.09 16.59 16.83
C LEU A 115 -38.93 15.30 16.97
N VAL A 116 -39.63 14.89 15.91
CA VAL A 116 -40.39 13.64 15.86
C VAL A 116 -39.45 12.45 15.86
N PHE A 117 -38.33 12.51 15.15
CA PHE A 117 -37.31 11.46 15.13
C PHE A 117 -36.65 11.26 16.50
N LEU A 118 -36.72 12.26 17.39
CA LEU A 118 -36.31 12.05 18.77
C LEU A 118 -37.29 11.13 19.53
N LEU A 119 -38.56 11.02 19.11
CA LEU A 119 -39.51 10.09 19.74
C LEU A 119 -39.12 8.65 19.34
N PRO A 120 -39.23 7.67 20.27
CA PRO A 120 -38.87 6.27 20.01
C PRO A 120 -39.94 5.55 19.16
N LEU A 121 -40.29 6.14 18.02
CA LEU A 121 -41.22 5.57 17.06
C LEU A 121 -40.39 4.88 15.97
N PRO A 122 -40.69 3.61 15.63
CA PRO A 122 -40.05 2.96 14.50
C PRO A 122 -40.34 3.78 13.22
N SER A 123 -39.28 4.31 12.60
CA SER A 123 -39.34 5.04 11.34
C SER A 123 -39.22 4.04 10.20
N PRO A 124 -40.26 3.83 9.36
CA PRO A 124 -40.07 3.10 8.12
C PRO A 124 -39.19 3.93 7.17
N TRP A 125 -38.34 3.27 6.37
CA TRP A 125 -37.32 3.91 5.51
C TRP A 125 -37.85 5.06 4.62
N TRP A 126 -39.10 5.00 4.18
CA TRP A 126 -39.69 6.05 3.34
C TRP A 126 -39.88 7.38 4.09
N VAL A 127 -40.02 7.35 5.42
CA VAL A 127 -40.11 8.55 6.27
C VAL A 127 -38.77 9.29 6.25
N ASP A 128 -37.66 8.56 6.33
CA ASP A 128 -36.30 9.10 6.17
C ASP A 128 -36.09 9.67 4.76
N ALA A 129 -36.50 8.94 3.71
CA ALA A 129 -36.43 9.44 2.34
C ALA A 129 -37.21 10.76 2.14
N VAL A 130 -38.41 10.89 2.73
CA VAL A 130 -39.21 12.12 2.71
C VAL A 130 -38.49 13.26 3.43
N HIS A 131 -37.83 12.99 4.56
CA HIS A 131 -37.03 14.00 5.24
C HIS A 131 -35.86 14.48 4.40
N LYS A 132 -35.12 13.57 3.77
CA LYS A 132 -34.01 13.94 2.87
C LYS A 132 -34.49 14.71 1.64
N ALA A 133 -35.68 14.42 1.12
CA ALA A 133 -36.33 15.25 0.11
C ALA A 133 -36.65 16.67 0.63
N GLY A 134 -37.04 16.78 1.90
CA GLY A 134 -37.14 18.05 2.62
C GLY A 134 -35.81 18.81 2.72
N GLN A 135 -34.69 18.10 2.89
CA GLN A 135 -33.35 18.71 2.87
C GLN A 135 -32.97 19.19 1.46
N LEU A 136 -33.28 18.42 0.41
CA LEU A 136 -33.10 18.86 -0.98
C LEU A 136 -33.89 20.16 -1.26
N ALA A 137 -35.13 20.25 -0.78
CA ALA A 137 -35.93 21.46 -0.87
C ALA A 137 -35.26 22.65 -0.13
N LEU A 138 -34.65 22.42 1.05
CA LEU A 138 -33.87 23.45 1.75
C LEU A 138 -32.70 23.94 0.90
N VAL A 139 -31.91 23.04 0.31
CA VAL A 139 -30.76 23.38 -0.54
C VAL A 139 -31.18 24.31 -1.67
N VAL A 140 -32.22 23.92 -2.41
CA VAL A 140 -32.76 24.69 -3.54
C VAL A 140 -33.31 26.04 -3.07
N LEU A 141 -34.09 26.07 -2.00
CA LEU A 141 -34.69 27.30 -1.48
C LEU A 141 -33.65 28.27 -0.91
N PHE A 142 -32.61 27.78 -0.23
CA PHE A 142 -31.48 28.62 0.18
C PHE A 142 -30.76 29.23 -1.02
N HIS A 143 -30.48 28.43 -2.06
CA HIS A 143 -29.90 28.94 -3.30
C HIS A 143 -30.76 30.07 -3.91
N LEU A 144 -32.09 29.92 -3.90
CA LEU A 144 -33.03 30.90 -4.46
C LEU A 144 -33.20 32.15 -3.59
N VAL A 145 -33.05 32.04 -2.26
CA VAL A 145 -33.24 33.15 -1.32
C VAL A 145 -31.97 33.96 -1.11
N LEU A 146 -30.78 33.34 -1.10
CA LEU A 146 -29.48 33.97 -0.85
C LEU A 146 -28.92 34.74 -2.05
N VAL A 147 -29.74 35.57 -2.69
CA VAL A 147 -29.39 36.28 -3.94
C VAL A 147 -28.23 37.28 -3.77
N GLY A 148 -27.99 37.77 -2.55
CA GLY A 148 -26.88 38.69 -2.25
C GLY A 148 -25.49 38.04 -2.29
N ALA A 149 -25.40 36.70 -2.31
CA ALA A 149 -24.14 36.00 -2.40
C ALA A 149 -23.65 35.88 -3.87
N PRO A 150 -22.32 35.78 -4.10
CA PRO A 150 -21.77 35.60 -5.45
C PRO A 150 -22.37 34.38 -6.17
N ARG A 151 -22.70 34.52 -7.46
CA ARG A 151 -23.31 33.44 -8.26
C ARG A 151 -22.53 32.12 -8.20
N ALA A 152 -21.20 32.19 -8.34
CA ALA A 152 -20.33 31.01 -8.26
C ALA A 152 -20.47 30.29 -6.91
N LEU A 153 -20.43 31.03 -5.79
CA LEU A 153 -20.58 30.46 -4.45
C LEU A 153 -21.94 29.76 -4.30
N ARG A 154 -23.02 30.40 -4.78
CA ARG A 154 -24.37 29.83 -4.73
C ARG A 154 -24.51 28.58 -5.58
N LEU A 155 -23.87 28.54 -6.74
CA LEU A 155 -23.93 27.40 -7.66
C LEU A 155 -23.14 26.22 -7.08
N VAL A 156 -21.94 26.45 -6.55
CA VAL A 156 -21.15 25.41 -5.88
C VAL A 156 -21.91 24.87 -4.66
N ALA A 157 -22.51 25.77 -3.84
CA ALA A 157 -23.34 25.34 -2.71
C ALA A 157 -24.53 24.48 -3.19
N LEU A 158 -25.23 24.90 -4.25
CA LEU A 158 -26.35 24.14 -4.80
C LEU A 158 -25.91 22.76 -5.27
N VAL A 159 -24.83 22.66 -6.06
CA VAL A 159 -24.32 21.37 -6.56
C VAL A 159 -23.92 20.47 -5.39
N ALA A 160 -23.17 20.99 -4.42
CA ALA A 160 -22.74 20.21 -3.25
C ALA A 160 -23.94 19.70 -2.44
N GLY A 161 -24.93 20.55 -2.18
CA GLY A 161 -26.11 20.16 -1.40
C GLY A 161 -27.08 19.24 -2.15
N VAL A 162 -27.18 19.37 -3.48
CA VAL A 162 -27.97 18.45 -4.31
C VAL A 162 -27.30 17.08 -4.36
N LEU A 163 -25.98 17.06 -4.59
CA LEU A 163 -25.19 15.83 -4.56
C LEU A 163 -25.37 15.10 -3.23
N ASP A 164 -25.21 15.83 -2.11
CA ASP A 164 -25.46 15.30 -0.77
C ASP A 164 -26.86 14.68 -0.66
N ALA A 165 -27.91 15.49 -0.87
CA ALA A 165 -29.27 15.04 -0.69
C ALA A 165 -29.63 13.83 -1.58
N VAL A 166 -29.24 13.86 -2.86
CA VAL A 166 -29.46 12.76 -3.80
C VAL A 166 -28.72 11.50 -3.37
N SER A 167 -27.46 11.64 -2.92
CA SER A 167 -26.69 10.51 -2.40
C SER A 167 -27.34 9.86 -1.18
N THR A 168 -27.82 10.65 -0.21
CA THR A 168 -28.60 10.07 0.91
C THR A 168 -29.91 9.44 0.47
N ILE A 169 -30.69 10.11 -0.38
CA ILE A 169 -31.99 9.56 -0.81
C ILE A 169 -31.76 8.24 -1.54
N GLY A 170 -30.76 8.18 -2.41
CA GLY A 170 -30.37 6.95 -3.10
C GLY A 170 -30.01 5.85 -2.12
N ALA A 171 -29.08 6.09 -1.19
CA ALA A 171 -28.68 5.10 -0.20
C ALA A 171 -29.87 4.55 0.61
N GLU A 172 -30.73 5.43 1.15
CA GLU A 172 -31.89 5.03 1.96
C GLU A 172 -32.94 4.26 1.14
N VAL A 173 -33.24 4.71 -0.08
CA VAL A 173 -34.22 4.06 -0.96
C VAL A 173 -33.71 2.70 -1.42
N PHE A 174 -32.47 2.61 -1.89
CA PHE A 174 -31.92 1.36 -2.40
C PHE A 174 -31.65 0.36 -1.28
N GLY A 175 -31.21 0.81 -0.10
CA GLY A 175 -31.11 -0.04 1.09
C GLY A 175 -32.48 -0.54 1.57
N GLY A 176 -33.47 0.36 1.63
CA GLY A 176 -34.86 -0.01 1.96
C GLY A 176 -35.51 -0.98 0.96
N LEU A 177 -35.04 -1.01 -0.30
CA LEU A 177 -35.45 -1.95 -1.34
C LEU A 177 -34.58 -3.22 -1.42
N GLY A 178 -33.51 -3.33 -0.62
CA GLY A 178 -32.59 -4.47 -0.63
C GLY A 178 -31.65 -4.52 -1.85
N LEU A 179 -31.36 -3.38 -2.48
CA LEU A 179 -30.50 -3.25 -3.67
C LEU A 179 -29.08 -2.82 -3.27
N GLU A 180 -28.38 -3.68 -2.53
CA GLU A 180 -27.03 -3.48 -1.95
C GLU A 180 -25.99 -2.85 -2.92
N PRO A 181 -25.85 -3.28 -4.20
CA PRO A 181 -24.82 -2.72 -5.07
C PRO A 181 -25.04 -1.22 -5.35
N LEU A 182 -26.30 -0.79 -5.46
CA LEU A 182 -26.64 0.61 -5.68
C LEU A 182 -26.48 1.42 -4.40
N GLU A 183 -26.84 0.86 -3.24
CA GLU A 183 -26.59 1.47 -1.94
C GLU A 183 -25.10 1.81 -1.75
N VAL A 184 -24.20 0.88 -2.09
CA VAL A 184 -22.75 1.10 -2.02
C VAL A 184 -22.31 2.25 -2.94
N VAL A 185 -22.80 2.30 -4.17
CA VAL A 185 -22.47 3.40 -5.11
C VAL A 185 -22.91 4.76 -4.55
N PHE A 186 -24.11 4.84 -3.99
CA PHE A 186 -24.61 6.09 -3.39
C PHE A 186 -23.89 6.44 -2.09
N SER A 187 -23.50 5.45 -1.29
CA SER A 187 -22.70 5.60 -0.07
C SER A 187 -21.26 6.05 -0.37
N LEU A 188 -20.67 5.59 -1.48
CA LEU A 188 -19.38 6.08 -1.97
C LEU A 188 -19.49 7.51 -2.49
N ALA A 189 -20.56 7.82 -3.24
CA ALA A 189 -20.83 9.18 -3.72
C ALA A 189 -21.09 10.18 -2.57
N TRP A 190 -21.53 9.70 -1.40
CA TRP A 190 -21.70 10.48 -0.18
C TRP A 190 -20.35 10.95 0.42
N MET A 191 -19.21 10.36 -0.01
CA MET A 191 -17.83 10.80 0.31
C MET A 191 -17.65 11.22 1.79
N GLY A 192 -18.19 10.44 2.74
CA GLY A 192 -18.04 10.73 4.17
C GLY A 192 -18.60 12.09 4.63
N ARG A 193 -19.74 12.56 4.08
CA ARG A 193 -20.40 13.84 4.40
C ARG A 193 -19.68 15.12 3.93
N LEU A 194 -18.65 15.00 3.08
CA LEU A 194 -17.98 16.17 2.49
C LEU A 194 -18.92 17.07 1.65
N PRO A 195 -19.85 16.54 0.84
CA PRO A 195 -20.82 17.38 0.11
C PRO A 195 -21.70 18.21 1.04
N TRP A 196 -22.25 17.59 2.11
CA TRP A 196 -23.00 18.29 3.16
C TRP A 196 -22.22 19.44 3.79
N LEU A 197 -20.94 19.19 4.15
CA LEU A 197 -20.07 20.22 4.72
C LEU A 197 -19.93 21.43 3.82
N LEU A 198 -19.58 21.14 2.58
CA LEU A 198 -19.30 22.17 1.60
C LEU A 198 -20.56 23.02 1.40
N TRP A 199 -21.72 22.37 1.27
CA TRP A 199 -23.01 23.06 1.22
C TRP A 199 -23.25 23.92 2.47
N MET A 200 -23.09 23.35 3.67
CA MET A 200 -23.39 24.04 4.93
C MET A 200 -22.47 25.24 5.15
N VAL A 201 -21.16 25.09 4.96
CA VAL A 201 -20.17 26.18 5.09
C VAL A 201 -20.47 27.30 4.10
N LEU A 202 -20.70 26.98 2.83
CA LEU A 202 -21.00 28.01 1.83
C LEU A 202 -22.34 28.71 2.11
N THR A 203 -23.34 27.98 2.60
CA THR A 203 -24.62 28.54 3.04
C THR A 203 -24.43 29.50 4.22
N LEU A 204 -23.64 29.13 5.23
CA LEU A 204 -23.35 30.00 6.38
C LEU A 204 -22.58 31.26 5.97
N VAL A 205 -21.61 31.14 5.05
CA VAL A 205 -20.87 32.28 4.49
C VAL A 205 -21.82 33.22 3.75
N ALA A 206 -22.77 32.68 3.00
CA ALA A 206 -23.80 33.46 2.31
C ALA A 206 -24.77 34.13 3.29
N GLN A 207 -25.26 33.40 4.30
CA GLN A 207 -26.12 33.94 5.37
C GLN A 207 -25.44 35.09 6.12
N ALA A 208 -24.15 34.94 6.46
CA ALA A 208 -23.37 35.97 7.14
C ALA A 208 -23.20 37.26 6.31
N GLY A 209 -23.27 37.17 4.98
CA GLY A 209 -23.16 38.30 4.07
C GLY A 209 -24.49 38.96 3.71
N ASP A 210 -25.60 38.25 3.83
CA ASP A 210 -26.92 38.69 3.37
C ASP A 210 -27.62 39.68 4.35
N GLY A 211 -27.25 39.63 5.63
CA GLY A 211 -27.73 40.55 6.66
C GLY A 211 -29.11 40.23 7.23
N ARG A 212 -29.91 39.37 6.58
CA ARG A 212 -31.19 38.87 7.12
C ARG A 212 -31.02 37.89 8.28
N TRP A 213 -29.91 37.18 8.34
CA TRP A 213 -29.62 36.22 9.41
C TRP A 213 -28.79 36.86 10.52
N GLY A 214 -29.19 36.63 11.77
CA GLY A 214 -28.45 37.09 12.93
C GLY A 214 -27.12 36.34 13.09
N ARG A 215 -26.12 37.01 13.67
CA ARG A 215 -24.79 36.40 13.94
C ARG A 215 -24.90 35.09 14.72
N THR A 216 -25.78 35.04 15.71
CA THR A 216 -26.01 33.84 16.53
C THR A 216 -26.54 32.66 15.72
N THR A 217 -27.31 32.92 14.66
CA THR A 217 -27.86 31.88 13.78
C THR A 217 -26.72 31.31 12.92
N VAL A 218 -25.88 32.16 12.34
CA VAL A 218 -24.67 31.73 11.63
C VAL A 218 -23.74 30.96 12.57
N TRP A 219 -23.55 31.41 13.81
CA TRP A 219 -22.72 30.73 14.81
C TRP A 219 -23.27 29.37 15.23
N SER A 220 -24.59 29.21 15.40
CA SER A 220 -25.15 27.89 15.73
C SER A 220 -24.95 26.89 14.58
N GLY A 221 -25.08 27.34 13.33
CA GLY A 221 -24.76 26.50 12.18
C GLY A 221 -23.26 26.20 12.07
N ALA A 222 -22.39 27.17 12.31
CA ALA A 222 -20.94 26.92 12.32
C ALA A 222 -20.53 25.97 13.45
N ALA A 223 -21.16 26.08 14.62
CA ALA A 223 -20.95 25.17 15.74
C ALA A 223 -21.39 23.74 15.40
N SER A 224 -22.55 23.54 14.74
CA SER A 224 -22.97 22.20 14.32
C SER A 224 -21.99 21.59 13.31
N THR A 225 -21.55 22.38 12.32
CA THR A 225 -20.51 21.95 11.36
C THR A 225 -19.22 21.55 12.08
N THR A 226 -18.79 22.34 13.06
CA THR A 226 -17.57 22.08 13.83
C THR A 226 -17.69 20.80 14.66
N VAL A 227 -18.82 20.60 15.35
CA VAL A 227 -19.07 19.41 16.17
C VAL A 227 -19.07 18.15 15.30
N SER A 228 -19.76 18.16 14.15
CA SER A 228 -19.85 16.96 13.30
C SER A 228 -18.51 16.52 12.72
N PHE A 229 -17.58 17.44 12.47
CA PHE A 229 -16.35 17.12 11.73
C PHE A 229 -15.09 17.12 12.56
N LEU A 230 -15.04 17.91 13.63
CA LEU A 230 -13.89 17.91 14.51
C LEU A 230 -14.16 17.10 15.78
N VAL A 231 -15.34 17.25 16.37
CA VAL A 231 -15.59 16.66 17.70
C VAL A 231 -15.98 15.19 17.59
N ILE A 232 -16.92 14.81 16.71
CA ILE A 232 -17.36 13.41 16.57
C ILE A 232 -16.18 12.48 16.28
N PRO A 233 -15.30 12.75 15.29
CA PRO A 233 -14.21 11.83 15.02
C PRO A 233 -13.19 11.79 16.16
N VAL A 234 -12.76 12.94 16.71
CA VAL A 234 -11.81 12.97 17.86
C VAL A 234 -12.35 12.23 19.08
N VAL A 235 -13.66 12.36 19.34
CA VAL A 235 -14.33 11.65 20.45
C VAL A 235 -14.43 10.15 20.18
N PHE A 236 -14.66 9.75 18.93
CA PHE A 236 -14.67 8.33 18.55
C PHE A 236 -13.34 7.64 18.92
N ASP A 237 -12.25 8.41 18.87
CA ASP A 237 -10.88 7.92 19.12
C ASP A 237 -10.42 8.02 20.57
N ALA A 238 -10.73 9.13 21.24
CA ALA A 238 -10.18 9.43 22.57
C ALA A 238 -10.58 8.43 23.66
N PHE A 239 -11.56 7.55 23.40
CA PHE A 239 -12.11 6.64 24.39
C PHE A 239 -12.01 5.18 23.94
N SER A 240 -11.25 4.39 24.71
CA SER A 240 -10.88 3.00 24.38
C SER A 240 -11.92 1.95 24.82
N THR A 241 -12.77 2.25 25.81
CA THR A 241 -13.81 1.32 26.29
C THR A 241 -15.11 1.47 25.51
N SER A 242 -15.71 0.34 25.11
CA SER A 242 -16.91 0.29 24.25
C SER A 242 -18.11 1.08 24.79
N ALA A 243 -18.40 1.00 26.08
CA ALA A 243 -19.55 1.68 26.70
C ALA A 243 -19.37 3.22 26.76
N PHE A 244 -18.19 3.69 27.19
CA PHE A 244 -17.89 5.14 27.22
C PHE A 244 -17.93 5.71 25.80
N ARG A 245 -17.27 5.03 24.84
CA ARG A 245 -17.19 5.45 23.44
C ARG A 245 -18.59 5.63 22.87
N PHE A 246 -19.46 4.64 23.02
CA PHE A 246 -20.84 4.71 22.54
C PHE A 246 -21.61 5.89 23.16
N MET A 247 -21.51 6.07 24.47
CA MET A 247 -22.22 7.15 25.18
C MET A 247 -21.79 8.54 24.72
N VAL A 248 -20.49 8.78 24.51
CA VAL A 248 -20.03 10.09 24.06
C VAL A 248 -20.31 10.30 22.57
N ILE A 249 -20.28 9.26 21.74
CA ILE A 249 -20.76 9.35 20.35
C ILE A 249 -22.22 9.77 20.32
N VAL A 250 -23.09 9.09 21.09
CA VAL A 250 -24.51 9.42 21.19
C VAL A 250 -24.70 10.83 21.76
N GLY A 251 -23.93 11.21 22.78
CA GLY A 251 -23.97 12.56 23.37
C GLY A 251 -23.58 13.67 22.39
N VAL A 252 -22.49 13.48 21.65
CA VAL A 252 -22.02 14.45 20.65
C VAL A 252 -22.92 14.48 19.43
N GLY A 253 -23.44 13.31 18.99
CA GLY A 253 -24.45 13.21 17.94
C GLY A 253 -25.71 13.99 18.31
N ASN A 254 -26.23 13.78 19.52
CA ASN A 254 -27.34 14.57 20.04
C ASN A 254 -27.02 16.07 20.12
N ALA A 255 -25.81 16.46 20.54
CA ALA A 255 -25.40 17.86 20.56
C ALA A 255 -25.38 18.47 19.15
N PHE A 256 -24.94 17.71 18.15
CA PHE A 256 -25.01 18.09 16.74
C PHE A 256 -26.46 18.31 16.29
N ASP A 257 -27.35 17.35 16.52
CA ASP A 257 -28.76 17.42 16.10
C ASP A 257 -29.49 18.59 16.76
N VAL A 258 -29.16 18.85 18.03
CA VAL A 258 -29.64 20.01 18.78
C VAL A 258 -29.18 21.31 18.15
N LEU A 259 -27.89 21.45 17.79
CA LEU A 259 -27.37 22.66 17.16
C LEU A 259 -27.94 22.88 15.76
N VAL A 260 -28.12 21.83 14.97
CA VAL A 260 -28.80 21.88 13.66
C VAL A 260 -30.25 22.32 13.84
N SER A 261 -30.97 21.75 14.79
CA SER A 261 -32.36 22.13 15.11
C SER A 261 -32.47 23.61 15.53
N VAL A 262 -31.53 24.08 16.36
CA VAL A 262 -31.44 25.51 16.70
C VAL A 262 -31.16 26.36 15.46
N TRP A 263 -30.24 25.95 14.59
CA TRP A 263 -29.96 26.67 13.33
C TRP A 263 -31.19 26.72 12.41
N LEU A 264 -31.94 25.63 12.26
CA LEU A 264 -33.17 25.56 11.46
C LEU A 264 -34.24 26.51 12.03
N ALA A 265 -34.55 26.39 13.32
CA ALA A 265 -35.55 27.21 13.99
C ALA A 265 -35.18 28.70 13.94
N ARG A 266 -33.91 29.04 14.21
CA ARG A 266 -33.45 30.43 14.19
C ARG A 266 -33.40 31.00 12.79
N SER A 267 -32.97 30.22 11.79
CA SER A 267 -33.08 30.62 10.38
C SER A 267 -34.52 30.97 10.01
N ALA A 268 -35.48 30.18 10.47
CA ALA A 268 -36.90 30.43 10.23
C ALA A 268 -37.43 31.67 10.98
N HIS A 269 -36.97 31.89 12.22
CA HIS A 269 -37.31 33.08 13.01
C HIS A 269 -36.74 34.36 12.43
N ASP A 270 -35.47 34.36 12.04
CA ASP A 270 -34.77 35.52 11.48
C ASP A 270 -35.40 35.93 10.13
N LEU A 271 -35.78 34.96 9.29
CA LEU A 271 -36.54 35.21 8.06
C LEU A 271 -37.96 35.77 8.30
N ALA A 272 -38.48 35.64 9.51
CA ALA A 272 -39.79 36.19 9.91
C ALA A 272 -39.68 37.55 10.62
N ASP A 273 -38.46 38.05 10.87
CA ASP A 273 -38.24 39.35 11.49
C ASP A 273 -38.54 40.47 10.48
N PRO A 274 -39.50 41.37 10.74
CA PRO A 274 -39.81 42.50 9.86
C PRO A 274 -38.60 43.41 9.60
N ARG A 275 -37.61 43.40 10.50
CA ARG A 275 -36.38 44.20 10.41
C ARG A 275 -35.32 43.59 9.50
N ALA A 276 -35.49 42.32 9.10
CA ALA A 276 -34.57 41.62 8.22
C ALA A 276 -34.75 42.11 6.77
N LYS A 277 -34.37 43.35 6.50
CA LYS A 277 -34.16 43.81 5.13
C LYS A 277 -32.81 43.25 4.67
N ALA A 278 -32.80 42.60 3.50
CA ALA A 278 -31.56 42.25 2.85
C ALA A 278 -30.76 43.54 2.71
N VAL A 279 -29.56 43.59 3.28
CA VAL A 279 -28.69 44.76 3.12
C VAL A 279 -28.40 44.83 1.62
N PRO A 280 -28.86 45.87 0.90
CA PRO A 280 -28.49 46.01 -0.50
C PRO A 280 -26.96 45.94 -0.53
N PRO A 281 -26.36 45.15 -1.43
CA PRO A 281 -24.92 44.99 -1.46
C PRO A 281 -24.35 46.39 -1.51
N ALA A 282 -23.76 46.84 -0.39
CA ALA A 282 -23.24 48.19 -0.29
C ALA A 282 -22.39 48.36 -1.54
N GLU A 283 -22.71 49.38 -2.35
CA GLU A 283 -21.86 49.77 -3.47
C GLU A 283 -20.50 50.00 -2.85
N ARG A 284 -19.67 48.95 -2.88
CA ARG A 284 -18.34 49.01 -2.34
C ARG A 284 -17.68 50.05 -3.24
N PRO A 285 -17.16 51.16 -2.69
CA PRO A 285 -16.43 52.12 -3.48
C PRO A 285 -15.45 51.32 -4.33
N LEU A 286 -15.59 51.45 -5.66
CA LEU A 286 -14.76 50.76 -6.64
C LEU A 286 -13.33 50.85 -6.12
N PRO A 287 -12.71 49.72 -5.74
CA PRO A 287 -11.37 49.79 -5.17
C PRO A 287 -10.50 50.52 -6.20
N PRO A 288 -9.67 51.50 -5.78
CA PRO A 288 -8.81 52.24 -6.69
C PRO A 288 -8.14 51.24 -7.63
N ARG A 289 -8.18 51.51 -8.95
CA ARG A 289 -7.70 50.60 -9.99
C ARG A 289 -6.35 50.01 -9.57
N ILE A 290 -6.41 48.79 -9.04
CA ILE A 290 -5.22 48.11 -8.54
C ILE A 290 -4.35 47.86 -9.78
N PRO A 291 -3.06 48.26 -9.78
CA PRO A 291 -2.19 48.06 -10.93
C PRO A 291 -2.21 46.59 -11.36
N ALA A 292 -2.29 46.35 -12.67
CA ALA A 292 -2.56 45.04 -13.26
C ALA A 292 -1.66 43.94 -12.68
N GLY A 293 -0.38 44.24 -12.41
CA GLY A 293 0.58 43.28 -11.85
C GLY A 293 0.17 42.68 -10.49
N ARG A 294 -0.52 43.43 -9.61
CA ARG A 294 -0.98 42.88 -8.32
C ARG A 294 -2.17 41.94 -8.45
N ARG A 295 -2.91 41.97 -9.57
CA ARG A 295 -3.99 41.01 -9.83
C ARG A 295 -3.42 39.66 -10.24
N SER A 296 -2.41 39.65 -11.09
CA SER A 296 -1.71 38.43 -11.52
C SER A 296 -1.09 37.69 -10.34
N LEU A 297 -0.45 38.40 -9.42
CA LEU A 297 0.15 37.79 -8.22
C LEU A 297 -0.90 37.19 -7.26
N ARG A 298 -2.09 37.80 -7.15
CA ARG A 298 -3.19 37.24 -6.36
C ARG A 298 -3.77 35.99 -7.00
N ALA A 299 -3.91 35.99 -8.33
CA ALA A 299 -4.32 34.82 -9.07
C ALA A 299 -3.29 33.69 -8.91
N ALA A 300 -1.99 34.00 -9.06
CA ALA A 300 -0.91 33.05 -8.84
C ALA A 300 -0.94 32.43 -7.44
N ALA A 301 -1.14 33.24 -6.39
CA ALA A 301 -1.24 32.73 -5.02
C ALA A 301 -2.40 31.73 -4.82
N VAL A 302 -3.53 31.93 -5.51
CA VAL A 302 -4.68 31.02 -5.46
C VAL A 302 -4.49 29.79 -6.33
N VAL A 303 -3.83 29.94 -7.50
CA VAL A 303 -3.65 28.86 -8.48
C VAL A 303 -2.56 27.87 -8.05
N LEU A 304 -1.47 28.34 -7.42
CA LEU A 304 -0.34 27.47 -7.03
C LEU A 304 -0.77 26.19 -6.30
N PRO A 305 -1.58 26.24 -5.22
CA PRO A 305 -2.01 25.05 -4.47
C PRO A 305 -2.96 24.14 -5.26
N LEU A 306 -3.60 24.67 -6.31
CA LEU A 306 -4.54 23.93 -7.15
C LEU A 306 -3.83 23.14 -8.26
N LEU A 307 -2.61 23.52 -8.66
CA LEU A 307 -1.88 22.83 -9.73
C LEU A 307 -1.59 21.35 -9.41
N PRO A 308 -0.92 21.00 -8.29
CA PRO A 308 -0.64 19.60 -7.99
C PRO A 308 -1.91 18.82 -7.65
N ALA A 309 -2.91 19.48 -7.04
CA ALA A 309 -4.24 18.91 -6.79
C ALA A 309 -4.98 18.55 -8.09
N ALA A 310 -4.93 19.42 -9.10
CA ALA A 310 -5.57 19.18 -10.40
C ALA A 310 -4.94 18.01 -11.15
N VAL A 311 -3.60 17.87 -11.09
CA VAL A 311 -2.91 16.72 -11.68
C VAL A 311 -3.29 15.44 -10.95
N ASN A 312 -3.34 15.44 -9.63
CA ASN A 312 -3.79 14.29 -8.84
C ASN A 312 -5.23 13.87 -9.17
N LEU A 313 -6.15 14.84 -9.22
CA LEU A 313 -7.54 14.61 -9.60
C LEU A 313 -7.71 14.10 -11.04
N ALA A 314 -6.91 14.59 -11.99
CA ALA A 314 -6.95 14.14 -13.38
C ALA A 314 -6.62 12.65 -13.55
N HIS A 315 -5.95 12.06 -12.56
CA HIS A 315 -5.61 10.64 -12.52
C HIS A 315 -6.41 9.88 -11.44
N GLY A 316 -7.51 10.46 -10.95
CA GLY A 316 -8.41 9.78 -10.00
C GLY A 316 -7.88 9.68 -8.57
N LEU A 317 -6.84 10.43 -8.21
CA LEU A 317 -6.28 10.42 -6.86
C LEU A 317 -6.66 11.70 -6.11
N PRO A 318 -7.55 11.66 -5.11
CA PRO A 318 -7.92 12.86 -4.36
C PRO A 318 -6.94 13.19 -3.21
N LEU A 319 -5.82 12.48 -3.08
CA LEU A 319 -4.93 12.50 -1.92
C LEU A 319 -3.77 13.48 -2.09
N TRP A 320 -3.28 14.07 -1.00
CA TRP A 320 -2.12 14.95 -1.00
C TRP A 320 -0.83 14.20 -0.67
N ILE A 321 -0.81 13.49 0.46
CA ILE A 321 0.28 12.67 0.97
C ILE A 321 0.02 11.19 0.65
N GLY A 322 -1.24 10.77 0.78
CA GLY A 322 -1.64 9.38 0.67
C GLY A 322 -1.12 8.52 1.83
N PRO A 323 -1.13 7.19 1.69
CA PRO A 323 -0.70 6.26 2.73
C PRO A 323 0.83 6.19 2.86
N ARG A 324 1.51 7.34 3.04
CA ARG A 324 2.98 7.46 2.94
C ARG A 324 3.61 8.15 4.13
N GLY A 325 4.84 7.74 4.47
CA GLY A 325 5.73 8.47 5.38
C GLY A 325 5.41 8.35 6.86
N ALA A 326 6.27 8.93 7.70
CA ALA A 326 6.16 8.96 9.16
C ALA A 326 4.87 9.63 9.62
N VAL A 327 4.31 10.58 8.86
CA VAL A 327 3.08 11.27 9.28
C VAL A 327 1.90 10.33 9.19
N ASP A 328 1.70 9.72 8.03
CA ASP A 328 0.61 8.77 7.84
C ASP A 328 0.81 7.50 8.67
N SER A 329 2.04 6.98 8.77
CA SER A 329 2.34 5.85 9.67
C SER A 329 2.22 6.23 11.14
N PHE A 330 2.46 7.49 11.54
CA PHE A 330 2.14 7.95 12.89
C PHE A 330 0.63 7.88 13.13
N PHE A 331 -0.19 8.32 12.17
CA PHE A 331 -1.63 8.21 12.27
C PHE A 331 -2.14 6.76 12.20
N ARG A 332 -1.49 5.86 11.45
CA ARG A 332 -1.86 4.44 11.39
C ARG A 332 -1.36 3.62 12.59
N ALA A 333 -0.08 3.75 12.95
CA ALA A 333 0.57 2.95 13.99
C ALA A 333 0.29 3.46 15.42
N ASN A 334 0.24 4.79 15.62
CA ASN A 334 0.01 5.37 16.95
C ASN A 334 -1.45 5.73 17.19
N SER A 335 -2.33 5.65 16.18
CA SER A 335 -3.78 5.76 16.40
C SER A 335 -4.44 4.41 16.13
N PRO A 336 -4.65 3.56 17.17
CA PRO A 336 -5.34 2.28 17.04
C PRO A 336 -6.84 2.40 16.72
N SER A 337 -7.33 3.59 16.36
CA SER A 337 -8.74 3.91 16.19
C SER A 337 -9.03 4.53 14.81
N MET A 338 -10.10 4.06 14.17
CA MET A 338 -10.49 4.44 12.80
C MET A 338 -10.81 5.93 12.64
N GLY A 339 -11.13 6.67 13.70
CA GLY A 339 -11.54 8.07 13.61
C GLY A 339 -10.38 9.03 13.31
N VAL A 340 -9.19 8.83 13.91
CA VAL A 340 -8.03 9.72 13.68
C VAL A 340 -7.53 9.47 12.28
N GLN A 341 -7.55 8.20 11.87
CA GLN A 341 -7.27 7.79 10.51
C GLN A 341 -8.28 8.41 9.53
N ALA A 342 -9.58 8.41 9.84
CA ALA A 342 -10.60 9.04 8.99
C ALA A 342 -10.46 10.58 8.93
N LEU A 343 -10.09 11.22 10.05
CA LEU A 343 -9.79 12.66 10.09
C LEU A 343 -8.57 13.01 9.26
N TRP A 344 -7.50 12.24 9.44
CA TRP A 344 -6.27 12.38 8.67
C TRP A 344 -6.57 12.18 7.20
N TRP A 345 -7.29 11.12 6.84
CA TRP A 345 -7.71 10.83 5.47
C TRP A 345 -8.59 11.94 4.89
N SER A 346 -9.55 12.45 5.67
CA SER A 346 -10.39 13.58 5.26
C SER A 346 -9.58 14.86 5.06
N PHE A 347 -8.58 15.10 5.91
CA PHE A 347 -7.66 16.24 5.77
C PHE A 347 -6.76 16.06 4.54
N ASP A 348 -6.23 14.87 4.33
CA ASP A 348 -5.39 14.53 3.19
C ASP A 348 -6.15 14.66 1.87
N VAL A 349 -7.40 14.19 1.84
CA VAL A 349 -8.34 14.41 0.73
C VAL A 349 -8.62 15.90 0.55
N LEU A 350 -8.96 16.62 1.62
CA LEU A 350 -9.26 18.06 1.54
C LEU A 350 -8.08 18.86 0.95
N VAL A 351 -6.85 18.53 1.32
CA VAL A 351 -5.65 19.17 0.77
C VAL A 351 -5.41 18.71 -0.67
N GLY A 352 -5.55 17.41 -0.95
CA GLY A 352 -5.34 16.80 -2.27
C GLY A 352 -6.33 17.25 -3.33
N VAL A 353 -7.57 17.59 -2.96
CA VAL A 353 -8.55 18.21 -3.86
C VAL A 353 -8.43 19.74 -3.97
N GLY A 354 -7.41 20.33 -3.33
CA GLY A 354 -7.09 21.77 -3.47
C GLY A 354 -7.77 22.69 -2.44
N GLY A 355 -8.23 22.19 -1.30
CA GLY A 355 -8.87 22.97 -0.24
C GLY A 355 -8.03 24.14 0.27
N LEU A 356 -6.69 24.01 0.27
CA LEU A 356 -5.79 25.10 0.62
C LEU A 356 -5.82 26.27 -0.38
N GLY A 357 -6.12 26.03 -1.66
CA GLY A 357 -6.36 27.08 -2.65
C GLY A 357 -7.60 27.92 -2.33
N VAL A 358 -8.66 27.29 -1.83
CA VAL A 358 -9.88 27.98 -1.37
C VAL A 358 -9.59 28.86 -0.16
N LEU A 359 -8.79 28.37 0.78
CA LEU A 359 -8.35 29.14 1.95
C LEU A 359 -7.60 30.41 1.52
N VAL A 360 -6.68 30.29 0.55
CA VAL A 360 -5.97 31.44 -0.04
C VAL A 360 -6.92 32.42 -0.71
N LEU A 361 -7.90 31.94 -1.48
CA LEU A 361 -8.90 32.79 -2.12
C LEU A 361 -9.72 33.60 -1.10
N VAL A 362 -10.13 32.96 0.00
CA VAL A 362 -10.87 33.62 1.10
C VAL A 362 -10.00 34.69 1.76
N ALA A 363 -8.72 34.42 2.01
CA ALA A 363 -7.76 35.39 2.53
C ALA A 363 -7.59 36.60 1.59
N VAL A 364 -7.39 36.35 0.30
CA VAL A 364 -7.24 37.38 -0.75
C VAL A 364 -8.48 38.27 -0.87
N ARG A 365 -9.68 37.67 -0.71
CA ARG A 365 -10.97 38.36 -0.85
C ARG A 365 -11.37 39.17 0.38
N ARG A 366 -11.17 38.62 1.59
CA ARG A 366 -11.53 39.27 2.87
C ARG A 366 -10.50 40.29 3.32
N ARG A 367 -9.22 40.10 2.96
CA ARG A 367 -8.09 41.03 3.22
C ARG A 367 -7.90 41.41 4.69
N THR A 368 -8.36 40.60 5.64
CA THR A 368 -8.15 40.86 7.07
C THR A 368 -6.78 40.33 7.49
N ARG A 369 -6.01 41.13 8.24
CA ARG A 369 -4.64 40.75 8.67
C ARG A 369 -4.62 39.42 9.42
N ARG A 370 -5.60 39.18 10.28
CA ARG A 370 -5.72 37.91 11.05
C ARG A 370 -5.89 36.71 10.13
N LEU A 371 -6.75 36.81 9.13
CA LEU A 371 -7.01 35.73 8.19
C LEU A 371 -5.81 35.45 7.30
N VAL A 372 -5.15 36.49 6.78
CA VAL A 372 -3.93 36.31 5.98
C VAL A 372 -2.84 35.60 6.78
N ARG A 373 -2.62 36.00 8.05
CA ARG A 373 -1.64 35.35 8.92
C ARG A 373 -1.99 33.90 9.20
N ALA A 374 -3.26 33.62 9.50
CA ALA A 374 -3.73 32.25 9.71
C ALA A 374 -3.51 31.39 8.46
N THR A 375 -3.87 31.89 7.27
CA THR A 375 -3.65 31.17 6.01
C THR A 375 -2.18 30.90 5.71
N VAL A 376 -1.31 31.89 5.91
CA VAL A 376 0.15 31.72 5.74
C VAL A 376 0.69 30.65 6.68
N PHE A 377 0.26 30.66 7.95
CA PHE A 377 0.65 29.64 8.93
C PHE A 377 0.16 28.25 8.54
N THR A 378 -1.10 28.13 8.11
CA THR A 378 -1.67 26.85 7.66
C THR A 378 -0.93 26.29 6.44
N LEU A 379 -0.62 27.13 5.45
CA LEU A 379 0.14 26.69 4.26
C LEU A 379 1.57 26.24 4.62
N ALA A 380 2.24 26.96 5.52
CA ALA A 380 3.58 26.60 5.98
C ALA A 380 3.58 25.27 6.76
N LEU A 381 2.58 25.06 7.63
CA LEU A 381 2.42 23.82 8.37
C LEU A 381 2.13 22.65 7.43
N ALA A 382 1.24 22.83 6.44
CA ALA A 382 0.98 21.83 5.42
C ALA A 382 2.26 21.50 4.64
N ALA A 383 2.99 22.50 4.16
CA ALA A 383 4.26 22.26 3.47
C ALA A 383 5.27 21.48 4.33
N LEU A 384 5.39 21.80 5.61
CA LEU A 384 6.27 21.05 6.53
C LEU A 384 5.84 19.58 6.63
N VAL A 385 4.55 19.33 6.80
CA VAL A 385 4.00 17.97 6.89
C VAL A 385 4.24 17.18 5.59
N GLY A 386 4.07 17.80 4.42
CA GLY A 386 4.37 17.17 3.13
C GLY A 386 5.86 16.85 2.94
N VAL A 387 6.75 17.73 3.42
CA VAL A 387 8.21 17.49 3.41
C VAL A 387 8.58 16.36 4.36
N VAL A 388 8.12 16.40 5.61
CA VAL A 388 8.39 15.34 6.60
C VAL A 388 7.95 13.99 6.04
N THR A 389 6.74 13.93 5.47
CA THR A 389 6.21 12.72 4.83
C THR A 389 7.11 12.22 3.70
N ALA A 390 7.51 13.09 2.77
CA ALA A 390 8.38 12.69 1.67
C ALA A 390 9.73 12.18 2.17
N VAL A 391 10.30 12.83 3.19
CA VAL A 391 11.60 12.46 3.77
C VAL A 391 11.56 11.14 4.53
N THR A 392 10.44 10.86 5.18
CA THR A 392 10.27 9.71 6.07
C THR A 392 9.52 8.55 5.42
N GLY A 393 9.15 8.66 4.14
CA GLY A 393 8.64 7.55 3.33
C GLY A 393 9.70 6.48 3.16
N GLN A 394 9.86 5.61 4.17
CA GLN A 394 10.49 4.33 3.97
C GLN A 394 9.50 3.43 3.23
N ALA A 395 9.99 2.72 2.21
CA ALA A 395 9.27 1.57 1.68
C ALA A 395 9.27 0.53 2.80
N SER A 396 8.21 0.53 3.62
CA SER A 396 7.97 -0.55 4.55
C SER A 396 7.66 -1.78 3.70
N ALA A 397 8.66 -2.63 3.49
CA ALA A 397 8.44 -3.99 3.01
C ALA A 397 7.61 -4.69 4.09
N LEU A 398 6.31 -4.83 3.86
CA LEU A 398 5.46 -5.67 4.68
C LEU A 398 5.81 -7.12 4.32
N SER A 399 6.54 -7.74 5.25
CA SER A 399 7.04 -9.12 5.21
C SER A 399 5.97 -10.16 5.56
N ASP A 400 4.67 -9.90 5.36
CA ASP A 400 3.65 -10.90 5.72
C ASP A 400 2.48 -10.91 4.74
N GLY A 401 2.20 -12.09 4.19
CA GLY A 401 1.36 -12.35 3.02
C GLY A 401 -0.15 -12.12 3.17
N SER A 402 -0.57 -11.09 3.91
CA SER A 402 -1.95 -10.61 3.84
C SER A 402 -2.10 -9.69 2.63
N ALA A 403 -3.13 -9.93 1.81
CA ALA A 403 -3.50 -9.16 0.62
C ALA A 403 -4.00 -7.73 0.97
N GLU A 404 -3.13 -6.92 1.57
CA GLU A 404 -3.38 -5.54 1.95
C GLU A 404 -2.39 -4.64 1.21
N PHE A 405 -2.85 -4.07 0.09
CA PHE A 405 -2.19 -3.04 -0.73
C PHE A 405 -0.65 -3.04 -0.70
N VAL A 406 -0.05 -3.89 -1.53
CA VAL A 406 1.40 -3.93 -1.78
C VAL A 406 1.87 -2.56 -2.27
N TYR A 407 2.72 -1.91 -1.46
CA TYR A 407 3.25 -0.57 -1.71
C TYR A 407 4.71 -0.67 -2.18
N GLU A 408 4.95 -0.52 -3.48
CA GLU A 408 6.27 -0.27 -4.07
C GLU A 408 6.35 1.21 -4.51
N GLY A 409 6.38 2.12 -3.53
CA GLY A 409 6.46 3.56 -3.78
C GLY A 409 7.81 4.16 -3.35
N PRO A 410 8.65 4.64 -4.28
CA PRO A 410 10.06 4.99 -4.06
C PRO A 410 10.29 6.25 -3.22
N ARG A 411 11.42 6.26 -2.51
CA ARG A 411 11.98 7.41 -1.79
C ARG A 411 12.16 8.62 -2.72
N ILE A 412 11.99 9.81 -2.16
CA ILE A 412 12.44 11.14 -2.64
C ILE A 412 13.27 11.09 -3.93
N ARG A 413 12.62 11.04 -5.08
CA ARG A 413 13.24 11.30 -6.39
C ARG A 413 12.24 12.07 -7.23
N PRO A 414 12.59 13.24 -7.82
CA PRO A 414 11.65 14.03 -8.62
C PRO A 414 11.39 13.44 -10.03
N GLY A 415 11.96 12.28 -10.36
CA GLY A 415 12.09 11.79 -11.74
C GLY A 415 10.90 11.01 -12.32
N TRP A 416 9.96 10.51 -11.53
CA TRP A 416 8.83 9.76 -12.08
C TRP A 416 7.59 10.64 -12.10
N MET A 417 7.49 11.49 -13.12
CA MET A 417 6.16 11.96 -13.54
C MET A 417 5.41 10.83 -14.26
N PHE A 418 6.13 9.80 -14.75
CA PHE A 418 5.59 8.56 -15.33
C PHE A 418 6.62 7.43 -15.15
N SER A 419 6.36 6.45 -14.28
CA SER A 419 7.12 5.18 -14.27
C SER A 419 6.31 4.12 -15.00
N ARG A 420 6.81 3.65 -16.14
CA ARG A 420 6.32 2.44 -16.78
C ARG A 420 6.71 1.26 -15.91
N GLY A 421 5.75 0.60 -15.29
CA GLY A 421 5.97 -0.68 -14.62
C GLY A 421 6.17 -1.79 -15.67
N SER A 422 7.13 -2.68 -15.47
CA SER A 422 7.47 -3.79 -16.37
C SER A 422 6.44 -4.93 -16.39
N GLY A 423 5.19 -4.68 -16.01
CA GLY A 423 4.16 -5.72 -15.85
C GLY A 423 2.74 -5.17 -15.79
N GLY A 424 2.24 -4.56 -16.87
CA GLY A 424 0.82 -4.55 -17.28
C GLY A 424 -0.26 -3.87 -16.40
N SER A 425 -0.07 -3.62 -15.11
CA SER A 425 -1.07 -2.97 -14.24
C SER A 425 -0.46 -1.80 -13.47
N GLU A 426 -0.36 -0.65 -14.13
CA GLU A 426 0.19 0.60 -13.57
C GLU A 426 -0.77 1.20 -12.53
N ILE A 427 -0.38 1.22 -11.26
CA ILE A 427 -1.06 2.04 -10.24
C ILE A 427 -0.42 3.43 -10.27
N PHE A 428 -1.08 4.39 -10.92
CA PHE A 428 -0.70 5.79 -10.81
C PHE A 428 -0.89 6.23 -9.36
N LEU A 429 0.13 6.89 -8.80
CA LEU A 429 0.26 7.13 -7.36
C LEU A 429 0.35 8.64 -7.01
N GLY A 430 0.18 9.51 -8.00
CA GLY A 430 0.00 10.94 -7.80
C GLY A 430 1.30 11.73 -7.76
N VAL A 431 1.15 13.05 -7.90
CA VAL A 431 2.19 14.06 -7.75
C VAL A 431 2.78 14.00 -6.34
N SER A 432 4.11 13.96 -6.26
CA SER A 432 4.85 13.92 -4.99
C SER A 432 4.38 14.98 -3.97
N PRO A 433 4.32 14.65 -2.66
CA PRO A 433 4.00 15.60 -1.59
C PRO A 433 4.93 16.83 -1.58
N LEU A 434 6.14 16.73 -2.17
CA LEU A 434 7.08 17.84 -2.30
C LEU A 434 6.58 18.93 -3.25
N TRP A 435 5.89 18.57 -4.33
CA TRP A 435 5.30 19.55 -5.25
C TRP A 435 4.17 20.33 -4.60
N HIS A 436 3.32 19.64 -3.82
CA HIS A 436 2.32 20.29 -2.98
C HIS A 436 2.97 21.23 -1.95
N SER A 437 4.04 20.77 -1.30
CA SER A 437 4.78 21.57 -0.33
C SER A 437 5.40 22.83 -0.95
N ALA A 438 6.03 22.70 -2.12
CA ALA A 438 6.56 23.82 -2.88
C ALA A 438 5.45 24.80 -3.30
N ALA A 439 4.31 24.28 -3.75
CA ALA A 439 3.14 25.09 -4.09
C ALA A 439 2.61 25.87 -2.88
N PHE A 440 2.49 25.25 -1.71
CA PHE A 440 2.02 25.91 -0.49
C PHE A 440 2.99 26.99 0.01
N VAL A 441 4.30 26.72 -0.03
CA VAL A 441 5.34 27.71 0.31
C VAL A 441 5.29 28.91 -0.65
N GLY A 442 5.18 28.66 -1.96
CA GLY A 442 5.06 29.72 -2.96
C GLY A 442 3.83 30.60 -2.72
N SER A 443 2.67 30.01 -2.43
CA SER A 443 1.46 30.77 -2.09
C SER A 443 1.58 31.54 -0.78
N ALA A 444 2.21 30.96 0.24
CA ALA A 444 2.46 31.63 1.51
C ALA A 444 3.35 32.87 1.33
N LEU A 445 4.45 32.75 0.56
CA LEU A 445 5.33 33.85 0.22
C LEU A 445 4.61 34.96 -0.55
N LEU A 446 3.79 34.60 -1.54
CA LEU A 446 2.99 35.57 -2.29
C LEU A 446 1.99 36.31 -1.40
N LEU A 447 1.34 35.63 -0.45
CA LEU A 447 0.45 36.28 0.51
C LEU A 447 1.19 37.24 1.44
N VAL A 448 2.37 36.86 1.94
CA VAL A 448 3.23 37.71 2.76
C VAL A 448 3.74 38.92 1.96
N PHE A 449 4.04 38.76 0.67
CA PHE A 449 4.42 39.85 -0.23
C PHE A 449 3.26 40.81 -0.52
N LEU A 450 2.07 40.28 -0.77
CA LEU A 450 0.91 41.07 -1.18
C LEU A 450 0.23 41.81 -0.02
N TYR A 451 0.29 41.25 1.19
CA TYR A 451 -0.49 41.70 2.35
C TYR A 451 0.34 41.90 3.62
N GLY A 452 1.64 41.61 3.58
CA GLY A 452 2.58 42.06 4.60
C GLY A 452 2.54 43.57 4.69
N ALA A 453 2.49 44.11 5.91
CA ALA A 453 2.44 45.55 6.11
C ALA A 453 3.67 46.21 5.47
N SER A 454 3.46 47.24 4.65
CA SER A 454 4.55 48.12 4.21
C SER A 454 5.27 48.66 5.46
N PRO A 455 6.61 48.56 5.53
CA PRO A 455 7.32 48.79 6.78
C PRO A 455 7.43 50.30 7.07
N ALA A 456 6.69 50.76 8.07
CA ALA A 456 7.13 51.91 8.85
C ALA A 456 8.14 51.39 9.89
N ARG A 457 9.44 51.49 9.55
CA ARG A 457 10.64 51.34 10.40
C ARG A 457 10.81 50.01 11.18
N ARG A 458 11.86 49.27 10.77
CA ARG A 458 12.53 48.07 11.37
C ARG A 458 11.90 46.70 11.10
N SER A 459 12.74 45.74 10.71
CA SER A 459 12.42 44.63 9.78
C SER A 459 12.30 43.23 10.41
N PRO A 460 11.12 42.82 10.92
CA PRO A 460 10.80 41.41 11.14
C PRO A 460 10.64 40.64 9.81
N TYR A 461 10.55 41.36 8.68
CA TYR A 461 10.40 40.78 7.34
C TYR A 461 11.65 40.05 6.85
N ARG A 462 12.85 40.47 7.28
CA ARG A 462 14.10 39.77 6.93
C ARG A 462 14.19 38.40 7.59
N VAL A 463 13.69 38.24 8.81
CA VAL A 463 13.69 36.95 9.53
C VAL A 463 12.66 35.99 8.94
N ALA A 464 11.48 36.48 8.56
CA ALA A 464 10.47 35.64 7.92
C ALA A 464 10.85 35.24 6.48
N VAL A 465 11.39 36.18 5.69
CA VAL A 465 11.88 35.88 4.33
C VAL A 465 13.13 35.01 4.38
N ALA A 466 14.07 35.26 5.30
CA ALA A 466 15.21 34.38 5.50
C ALA A 466 14.76 32.99 5.97
N GLY A 467 13.82 32.89 6.92
CA GLY A 467 13.29 31.62 7.38
C GLY A 467 12.65 30.81 6.25
N VAL A 468 11.83 31.43 5.41
CA VAL A 468 11.22 30.72 4.28
C VAL A 468 12.20 30.45 3.14
N ALA A 469 13.15 31.34 2.87
CA ALA A 469 14.21 31.12 1.88
C ALA A 469 15.19 30.01 2.31
N SER A 470 15.53 29.94 3.60
CA SER A 470 16.33 28.88 4.18
C SER A 470 15.59 27.54 4.14
N VAL A 471 14.29 27.52 4.42
CA VAL A 471 13.46 26.31 4.26
C VAL A 471 13.36 25.91 2.78
N ALA A 472 13.16 26.85 1.86
CA ALA A 472 13.13 26.57 0.43
C ALA A 472 14.48 26.06 -0.09
N ALA A 473 15.60 26.64 0.36
CA ALA A 473 16.95 26.18 0.00
C ALA A 473 17.21 24.78 0.56
N LEU A 474 16.89 24.51 1.83
CA LEU A 474 17.00 23.18 2.43
C LEU A 474 16.12 22.14 1.73
N CYS A 475 14.94 22.54 1.22
CA CYS A 475 14.06 21.67 0.45
C CYS A 475 14.49 21.44 -1.01
N LEU A 476 15.35 22.31 -1.59
CA LEU A 476 15.75 22.25 -3.00
C LEU A 476 17.18 21.73 -3.22
N VAL A 477 18.06 21.78 -2.21
CA VAL A 477 19.42 21.21 -2.26
C VAL A 477 19.45 19.72 -2.65
N PRO A 478 18.52 18.85 -2.19
CA PRO A 478 18.52 17.44 -2.62
C PRO A 478 18.23 17.26 -4.12
N VAL A 479 17.56 18.22 -4.77
CA VAL A 479 17.15 18.11 -6.18
C VAL A 479 18.33 18.39 -7.13
N ALA A 480 19.32 19.18 -6.68
CA ALA A 480 20.48 19.53 -7.50
C ALA A 480 21.59 18.45 -7.49
N ASP A 481 21.56 17.52 -6.53
CA ASP A 481 22.63 16.53 -6.31
C ASP A 481 22.32 15.14 -6.91
N HIS A 482 21.25 15.01 -7.70
CA HIS A 482 20.92 13.75 -8.36
C HIS A 482 21.65 13.62 -9.70
N ALA A 483 22.78 12.92 -9.68
CA ALA A 483 23.48 12.46 -10.87
C ALA A 483 22.53 11.65 -11.78
N ARG A 484 22.29 12.14 -13.00
CA ARG A 484 21.62 11.38 -14.06
C ARG A 484 22.57 10.27 -14.53
N GLY A 485 22.11 9.03 -14.61
CA GLY A 485 22.91 7.92 -15.12
C GLY A 485 22.04 6.76 -15.62
N PRO A 486 22.57 5.91 -16.52
CA PRO A 486 21.88 4.72 -17.00
C PRO A 486 21.60 3.71 -15.88
N VAL A 487 20.60 2.86 -16.11
CA VAL A 487 20.19 1.74 -15.25
C VAL A 487 20.26 0.48 -16.10
N THR A 488 21.27 -0.37 -15.88
CA THR A 488 21.40 -1.65 -16.58
C THR A 488 20.41 -2.66 -16.00
N SER A 489 19.40 -3.15 -16.71
CA SER A 489 18.42 -4.08 -16.11
C SER A 489 19.02 -5.48 -15.83
N GLN A 490 18.35 -6.29 -15.00
CA GLN A 490 18.73 -7.70 -14.80
C GLN A 490 18.79 -8.47 -16.13
N ARG A 491 17.86 -8.18 -17.06
CA ARG A 491 17.86 -8.79 -18.41
C ARG A 491 19.10 -8.40 -19.23
N ASP A 492 19.64 -7.21 -19.01
CA ASP A 492 20.87 -6.77 -19.70
C ASP A 492 22.13 -7.45 -19.15
N CYS A 493 22.00 -8.22 -18.06
CA CYS A 493 23.08 -8.91 -17.36
C CYS A 493 23.04 -10.43 -17.54
N VAL A 494 21.94 -11.01 -18.02
CA VAL A 494 21.83 -12.44 -18.30
C VAL A 494 22.25 -12.68 -19.76
N PRO A 495 23.24 -13.54 -20.04
CA PRO A 495 23.54 -13.91 -21.41
C PRO A 495 22.32 -14.61 -22.05
N PRO A 496 22.05 -14.39 -23.34
CA PRO A 496 20.97 -15.11 -24.03
C PRO A 496 21.18 -16.62 -23.90
N GLU A 497 20.09 -17.38 -23.77
CA GLU A 497 20.19 -18.83 -23.60
C GLU A 497 20.80 -19.48 -24.85
N PRO A 498 21.53 -20.60 -24.74
CA PRO A 498 22.24 -21.23 -25.86
C PRO A 498 21.36 -21.60 -27.07
N TRP A 499 20.05 -21.74 -26.86
CA TRP A 499 19.05 -22.08 -27.87
C TRP A 499 18.45 -20.85 -28.57
N ASP A 500 18.76 -19.63 -28.14
CA ASP A 500 18.42 -18.42 -28.87
C ASP A 500 19.37 -18.27 -30.08
N GLU A 501 18.85 -18.45 -31.30
CA GLU A 501 19.59 -18.45 -32.58
C GLU A 501 20.36 -17.14 -32.93
N ARG A 502 20.54 -16.21 -31.98
CA ARG A 502 21.28 -14.98 -32.22
C ARG A 502 22.76 -15.18 -31.85
N PRO A 503 23.70 -14.97 -32.79
CA PRO A 503 25.12 -15.01 -32.50
C PRO A 503 25.51 -13.75 -31.74
N PHE A 504 25.39 -13.79 -30.41
CA PHE A 504 25.97 -12.78 -29.54
C PHE A 504 26.70 -13.49 -28.40
N GLU A 505 28.02 -13.58 -28.50
CA GLU A 505 28.88 -13.80 -27.33
C GLU A 505 29.01 -12.45 -26.62
N PRO A 506 28.27 -12.17 -25.54
CA PRO A 506 28.55 -10.98 -24.75
C PRO A 506 29.96 -11.12 -24.19
N LEU A 507 30.84 -10.15 -24.50
CA LEU A 507 32.12 -10.00 -23.82
C LEU A 507 31.87 -10.08 -22.30
N PRO A 508 32.60 -10.92 -21.55
CA PRO A 508 32.41 -11.04 -20.12
C PRO A 508 32.53 -9.66 -19.48
N ALA A 509 31.47 -9.24 -18.80
CA ALA A 509 31.49 -7.98 -18.08
C ALA A 509 32.64 -8.03 -17.08
N THR A 510 33.52 -7.02 -17.08
CA THR A 510 34.63 -6.89 -16.12
C THR A 510 34.49 -5.60 -15.33
N GLY A 511 35.01 -5.59 -14.11
CA GLY A 511 35.08 -4.37 -13.29
C GLY A 511 33.71 -3.86 -12.84
N GLU A 512 33.44 -2.57 -13.01
CA GLU A 512 32.19 -1.93 -12.54
C GLU A 512 30.92 -2.57 -13.13
N ARG A 513 30.95 -2.97 -14.41
CA ARG A 513 29.79 -3.60 -15.06
C ARG A 513 29.53 -5.01 -14.52
N ALA A 514 30.59 -5.76 -14.25
CA ALA A 514 30.50 -7.09 -13.64
C ALA A 514 29.86 -7.00 -12.25
N PHE A 515 30.32 -6.04 -11.44
CA PHE A 515 29.75 -5.74 -10.14
C PHE A 515 28.25 -5.40 -10.22
N VAL A 516 27.86 -4.48 -11.11
CA VAL A 516 26.45 -4.10 -11.30
C VAL A 516 25.60 -5.32 -11.67
N CYS A 517 26.09 -6.15 -12.59
CA CYS A 517 25.35 -7.34 -13.00
C CYS A 517 25.23 -8.38 -11.87
N LYS A 518 26.30 -8.64 -11.13
CA LYS A 518 26.29 -9.60 -10.02
C LYS A 518 25.35 -9.14 -8.88
N VAL A 519 25.29 -7.85 -8.62
CA VAL A 519 24.38 -7.26 -7.62
C VAL A 519 22.92 -7.31 -8.09
N ARG A 520 22.65 -7.17 -9.40
CA ARG A 520 21.30 -7.25 -9.96
C ARG A 520 20.77 -8.67 -10.14
N THR A 521 21.65 -9.66 -10.26
CA THR A 521 21.24 -11.07 -10.36
C THR A 521 21.11 -11.76 -9.00
N SER A 522 21.77 -11.26 -7.95
CA SER A 522 21.71 -11.81 -6.60
C SER A 522 20.58 -11.25 -5.72
N ASP A 523 19.81 -10.28 -6.24
CA ASP A 523 18.77 -9.53 -5.49
C ASP A 523 19.25 -8.91 -4.16
N THR A 524 20.58 -8.79 -3.98
CA THR A 524 21.20 -8.24 -2.78
C THR A 524 22.15 -7.10 -3.14
N PRO A 525 21.95 -5.89 -2.58
CA PRO A 525 20.90 -5.49 -1.63
C PRO A 525 19.55 -5.22 -2.32
N PRO A 526 18.41 -5.22 -1.59
CA PRO A 526 17.06 -5.12 -2.17
C PRO A 526 16.80 -3.87 -3.02
N PHE A 527 17.61 -2.82 -2.86
CA PHE A 527 17.51 -1.59 -3.64
C PHE A 527 18.24 -1.63 -4.99
N ALA A 528 18.88 -2.76 -5.33
CA ALA A 528 19.75 -2.90 -6.49
C ALA A 528 19.02 -2.65 -7.83
N GLN A 529 17.78 -3.11 -7.96
CA GLN A 529 17.06 -3.13 -9.24
C GLN A 529 16.81 -1.73 -9.83
N ASP A 530 16.50 -0.74 -8.99
CA ASP A 530 16.13 0.62 -9.44
C ASP A 530 17.20 1.68 -9.16
N THR A 531 18.41 1.24 -8.78
CA THR A 531 19.51 2.16 -8.48
C THR A 531 20.35 2.39 -9.74
N PRO A 532 20.67 3.65 -10.09
CA PRO A 532 21.56 3.96 -11.20
C PRO A 532 22.92 3.28 -11.01
N ASP A 533 23.54 2.84 -12.10
CA ASP A 533 24.74 2.00 -12.05
C ASP A 533 25.89 2.71 -11.31
N LEU A 534 26.06 4.01 -11.51
CA LEU A 534 27.05 4.82 -10.79
C LEU A 534 26.83 4.84 -9.27
N ALA A 535 25.57 4.87 -8.83
CA ALA A 535 25.24 4.86 -7.41
C ALA A 535 25.48 3.47 -6.79
N LEU A 536 25.21 2.40 -7.56
CA LEU A 536 25.58 1.04 -7.16
C LEU A 536 27.10 0.91 -7.01
N VAL A 537 27.86 1.35 -8.02
CA VAL A 537 29.32 1.29 -7.98
C VAL A 537 29.87 2.12 -6.81
N ALA A 538 29.33 3.32 -6.57
CA ALA A 538 29.72 4.15 -5.44
C ALA A 538 29.43 3.46 -4.09
N TYR A 539 28.26 2.83 -3.96
CA TYR A 539 27.91 2.03 -2.79
C TYR A 539 28.89 0.85 -2.61
N GLY A 540 29.16 0.11 -3.68
CA GLY A 540 30.12 -1.00 -3.69
C GLY A 540 31.55 -0.57 -3.32
N ARG A 541 32.00 0.59 -3.79
CA ARG A 541 33.30 1.19 -3.37
C ARG A 541 33.30 1.55 -1.89
N GLY A 542 32.18 2.05 -1.37
CA GLY A 542 31.99 2.27 0.06
C GLY A 542 32.13 0.98 0.86
N LEU A 543 31.48 -0.10 0.41
CA LEU A 543 31.61 -1.43 1.00
C LEU A 543 33.04 -1.97 0.90
N CYS A 544 33.74 -1.77 -0.21
CA CYS A 544 35.16 -2.13 -0.33
C CYS A 544 36.02 -1.41 0.71
N GLY A 545 35.74 -0.14 1.00
CA GLY A 545 36.39 0.60 2.07
C GLY A 545 36.18 -0.02 3.45
N VAL A 546 34.96 -0.46 3.76
CA VAL A 546 34.62 -1.16 5.01
C VAL A 546 35.31 -2.53 5.07
N TYR A 547 35.20 -3.32 4.00
CA TYR A 547 35.84 -4.64 3.86
C TYR A 547 37.36 -4.56 4.06
N THR A 548 37.99 -3.53 3.47
CA THR A 548 39.44 -3.35 3.55
C THR A 548 39.91 -2.95 4.95
N ARG A 549 39.11 -2.19 5.70
CA ARG A 549 39.45 -1.85 7.09
C ARG A 549 39.20 -3.01 8.06
N ASP A 550 38.23 -3.86 7.74
CA ASP A 550 37.81 -5.03 8.53
C ASP A 550 37.53 -4.70 10.01
N ASP A 551 36.98 -3.51 10.30
CA ASP A 551 36.59 -3.10 11.65
C ASP A 551 35.24 -3.76 12.03
N PRO A 552 35.19 -4.62 13.07
CA PRO A 552 33.97 -5.30 13.49
C PRO A 552 32.82 -4.34 13.82
N ARG A 553 33.13 -3.15 14.35
CA ARG A 553 32.11 -2.14 14.70
C ARG A 553 31.53 -1.44 13.47
N GLU A 554 32.34 -1.27 12.42
CA GLU A 554 31.87 -0.71 11.14
C GLU A 554 31.03 -1.74 10.39
N ILE A 555 31.47 -3.00 10.33
CA ILE A 555 30.72 -4.11 9.73
C ILE A 555 29.37 -4.30 10.44
N ALA A 556 29.33 -4.31 11.77
CA ALA A 556 28.10 -4.43 12.53
C ALA A 556 27.12 -3.27 12.26
N ARG A 557 27.63 -2.03 12.09
CA ARG A 557 26.81 -0.87 11.72
C ARG A 557 26.24 -0.97 10.32
N VAL A 558 27.04 -1.40 9.33
CA VAL A 558 26.58 -1.60 7.95
C VAL A 558 25.51 -2.70 7.90
N ARG A 559 25.72 -3.81 8.63
CA ARG A 559 24.73 -4.89 8.74
C ARG A 559 23.44 -4.41 9.39
N ALA A 560 23.51 -3.69 10.50
CA ALA A 560 22.33 -3.17 11.19
C ALA A 560 21.57 -2.12 10.37
N ALA A 561 22.26 -1.28 9.61
CA ALA A 561 21.65 -0.20 8.83
C ALA A 561 21.13 -0.65 7.46
N GLY A 562 21.81 -1.60 6.82
CA GLY A 562 21.55 -2.01 5.43
C GLY A 562 21.13 -3.46 5.25
N GLY A 563 21.16 -4.29 6.29
CA GLY A 563 20.91 -5.73 6.18
C GLY A 563 21.99 -6.49 5.41
N VAL A 564 23.13 -5.86 5.15
CA VAL A 564 24.19 -6.40 4.29
C VAL A 564 25.38 -6.85 5.13
N ASP A 565 25.77 -8.11 4.99
CA ASP A 565 27.06 -8.58 5.48
C ASP A 565 28.15 -8.36 4.43
N VAL A 566 29.08 -7.46 4.72
CA VAL A 566 30.17 -7.09 3.80
C VAL A 566 31.08 -8.29 3.51
N ARG A 567 31.20 -9.24 4.44
CA ARG A 567 32.03 -10.45 4.26
C ARG A 567 31.39 -11.45 3.31
N GLU A 568 30.08 -11.68 3.41
CA GLU A 568 29.34 -12.55 2.49
C GLU A 568 29.30 -11.98 1.06
N LEU A 569 29.39 -10.65 0.91
CA LEU A 569 29.49 -9.99 -0.39
C LEU A 569 30.89 -10.01 -1.03
N ALA A 570 31.89 -10.68 -0.46
CA ALA A 570 33.27 -10.68 -0.97
C ALA A 570 33.34 -11.05 -2.47
N TYR A 571 32.60 -12.09 -2.89
CA TYR A 571 32.50 -12.51 -4.30
C TYR A 571 31.83 -11.45 -5.18
N ALA A 572 30.87 -10.68 -4.67
CA ALA A 572 30.19 -9.63 -5.42
C ALA A 572 31.08 -8.40 -5.60
N ILE A 573 31.75 -7.95 -4.54
CA ILE A 573 32.61 -6.75 -4.56
C ILE A 573 34.00 -7.00 -5.14
N ALA A 574 34.43 -8.25 -5.33
CA ALA A 574 35.74 -8.60 -5.89
C ALA A 574 36.05 -7.85 -7.20
N GLU A 575 35.06 -7.67 -8.06
CA GLU A 575 35.17 -6.96 -9.34
C GLU A 575 35.61 -5.49 -9.22
N ILE A 576 35.33 -4.86 -8.08
CA ILE A 576 35.66 -3.44 -7.82
C ILE A 576 36.58 -3.24 -6.60
N CYS A 577 36.99 -4.34 -5.95
CA CYS A 577 37.73 -4.32 -4.69
C CYS A 577 38.95 -5.25 -4.75
N PRO A 578 40.17 -4.71 -4.93
CA PRO A 578 41.37 -5.52 -5.10
C PRO A 578 41.66 -6.49 -3.94
N ARG A 579 41.38 -6.09 -2.69
CA ARG A 579 41.59 -6.96 -1.53
C ARG A 579 40.62 -8.13 -1.49
N ALA A 580 39.34 -7.91 -1.82
CA ALA A 580 38.37 -8.99 -1.92
C ALA A 580 38.69 -9.92 -3.09
N ALA A 581 39.13 -9.38 -4.24
CA ALA A 581 39.58 -10.17 -5.37
C ALA A 581 40.75 -11.11 -5.03
N ALA A 582 41.72 -10.63 -4.25
CA ALA A 582 42.85 -11.47 -3.83
C ALA A 582 42.43 -12.62 -2.91
N VAL A 583 41.48 -12.38 -1.99
CA VAL A 583 40.95 -13.42 -1.10
C VAL A 583 40.14 -14.45 -1.88
N VAL A 584 39.19 -13.99 -2.71
CA VAL A 584 38.35 -14.87 -3.56
C VAL A 584 39.22 -15.70 -4.49
N LYS A 585 40.27 -15.11 -5.08
CA LYS A 585 41.20 -15.86 -5.92
C LYS A 585 41.96 -16.93 -5.13
N ALA A 586 42.46 -16.60 -3.95
CA ALA A 586 43.19 -17.57 -3.13
C ALA A 586 42.31 -18.76 -2.73
N GLU A 587 41.03 -18.51 -2.41
CA GLU A 587 40.02 -19.54 -2.12
C GLU A 587 39.72 -20.42 -3.33
N LEU A 588 39.51 -19.82 -4.51
CA LEU A 588 39.31 -20.57 -5.76
C LEU A 588 40.55 -21.39 -6.16
N ASP A 589 41.76 -20.83 -5.99
CA ASP A 589 43.02 -21.54 -6.28
C ASP A 589 43.25 -22.71 -5.29
N GLU A 590 42.76 -22.60 -4.05
CA GLU A 590 42.79 -23.68 -3.06
C GLU A 590 41.76 -24.77 -3.38
N GLU A 591 40.52 -24.40 -3.67
CA GLU A 591 39.46 -25.34 -4.10
C GLU A 591 39.88 -26.10 -5.36
N GLU A 592 40.43 -25.41 -6.36
CA GLU A 592 40.94 -26.04 -7.60
C GLU A 592 42.05 -27.05 -7.30
N ARG A 593 42.96 -26.74 -6.37
CA ARG A 593 43.99 -27.69 -5.92
C ARG A 593 43.37 -28.91 -5.25
N GLU A 594 42.40 -28.72 -4.36
CA GLU A 594 41.70 -29.83 -3.70
C GLU A 594 40.97 -30.73 -4.71
N ILE A 595 40.28 -30.14 -5.69
CA ILE A 595 39.61 -30.85 -6.79
C ILE A 595 40.64 -31.65 -7.61
N GLN A 596 41.78 -31.04 -7.95
CA GLN A 596 42.84 -31.71 -8.71
C GLN A 596 43.47 -32.86 -7.93
N GLU A 597 43.73 -32.68 -6.63
CA GLU A 597 44.26 -33.71 -5.74
C GLU A 597 43.27 -34.86 -5.57
N TRP A 598 41.99 -34.55 -5.36
CA TRP A 598 40.91 -35.52 -5.27
C TRP A 598 40.77 -36.31 -6.59
N GLY A 599 40.69 -35.63 -7.73
CA GLY A 599 40.61 -36.26 -9.05
C GLY A 599 41.86 -37.10 -9.39
N ALA A 600 43.05 -36.69 -8.95
CA ALA A 600 44.26 -37.52 -9.05
C ALA A 600 44.19 -38.77 -8.16
N GLN A 601 43.64 -38.64 -6.95
CA GLN A 601 43.43 -39.77 -6.05
C GLN A 601 42.42 -40.77 -6.61
N GLU A 602 41.29 -40.32 -7.16
CA GLU A 602 40.30 -41.20 -7.76
C GLU A 602 40.85 -41.94 -8.99
N ARG A 603 41.65 -41.27 -9.84
CA ARG A 603 42.37 -41.93 -10.95
C ARG A 603 43.30 -43.04 -10.46
N ARG A 604 44.09 -42.78 -9.40
CA ARG A 604 44.97 -43.80 -8.79
C ARG A 604 44.19 -45.00 -8.27
N LYS A 605 43.00 -44.80 -7.69
CA LYS A 605 42.13 -45.92 -7.27
C LYS A 605 41.77 -46.83 -8.45
N CYS A 606 41.42 -46.25 -9.59
CA CYS A 606 41.10 -47.03 -10.78
C CYS A 606 42.32 -47.70 -11.42
N ASP A 607 43.48 -47.04 -11.43
CA ASP A 607 44.71 -47.61 -11.99
C ASP A 607 45.23 -48.80 -11.16
N GLU A 608 45.13 -48.74 -9.83
CA GLU A 608 45.54 -49.83 -8.92
C GLU A 608 44.50 -50.95 -8.82
N THR A 609 43.28 -50.73 -9.31
CA THR A 609 42.23 -51.75 -9.30
C THR A 609 42.63 -52.93 -10.19
N PRO A 610 42.63 -54.17 -9.67
CA PRO A 610 42.89 -55.33 -10.50
C PRO A 610 41.82 -55.47 -11.59
N TRP A 611 42.21 -55.19 -12.83
CA TRP A 611 41.37 -55.37 -14.00
C TRP A 611 41.13 -56.84 -14.28
N HIS A 612 39.98 -57.12 -14.89
CA HIS A 612 39.62 -58.44 -15.35
C HIS A 612 40.64 -58.98 -16.36
N ARG A 613 40.94 -60.28 -16.25
CA ARG A 613 41.83 -61.02 -17.16
C ARG A 613 40.98 -62.03 -17.93
N PRO A 614 40.53 -61.70 -19.15
CA PRO A 614 39.63 -62.55 -19.92
C PRO A 614 40.16 -63.97 -20.12
N LEU A 615 39.33 -64.98 -19.84
CA LEU A 615 39.62 -66.39 -20.15
C LEU A 615 39.50 -66.71 -21.65
N VAL A 616 38.87 -65.83 -22.41
CA VAL A 616 38.71 -65.91 -23.86
C VAL A 616 39.07 -64.54 -24.43
N GLU A 617 39.64 -64.49 -25.63
CA GLU A 617 39.98 -63.23 -26.28
C GLU A 617 38.73 -62.39 -26.60
N PRO A 618 38.62 -61.16 -26.06
CA PRO A 618 37.55 -60.23 -26.37
C PRO A 618 37.78 -59.55 -27.73
N VAL A 619 36.69 -59.14 -28.39
CA VAL A 619 36.71 -58.34 -29.62
C VAL A 619 37.18 -56.92 -29.34
N SER A 620 36.70 -56.34 -28.25
CA SER A 620 37.15 -55.03 -27.78
C SER A 620 37.23 -55.01 -26.25
N VAL A 621 38.21 -54.28 -25.75
CA VAL A 621 38.39 -53.99 -24.33
C VAL A 621 38.52 -52.50 -24.18
N PHE A 622 37.63 -51.90 -23.39
CA PHE A 622 37.70 -50.51 -23.00
C PHE A 622 37.85 -50.43 -21.49
N ARG A 623 38.84 -49.69 -21.03
CA ARG A 623 39.09 -49.45 -19.60
C ARG A 623 39.20 -47.96 -19.40
N ARG A 624 38.40 -47.43 -18.47
CA ARG A 624 38.45 -46.02 -18.14
C ARG A 624 39.36 -45.82 -16.93
N SER A 625 40.37 -44.96 -17.09
CA SER A 625 41.28 -44.55 -16.01
C SER A 625 40.66 -43.46 -15.14
N GLU A 626 39.76 -42.64 -15.69
CA GLU A 626 38.99 -41.64 -14.93
C GLU A 626 37.77 -42.28 -14.27
N SER A 627 37.60 -42.05 -12.98
CA SER A 627 36.40 -42.46 -12.24
C SER A 627 35.19 -41.69 -12.75
N LEU A 628 34.09 -42.41 -12.98
CA LEU A 628 32.79 -41.77 -13.11
C LEU A 628 32.27 -41.40 -11.72
N GLY A 629 31.74 -40.19 -11.59
CA GLY A 629 30.88 -39.77 -10.48
C GLY A 629 29.44 -39.69 -10.99
N PRO A 630 28.75 -40.83 -11.15
CA PRO A 630 27.41 -40.86 -11.71
C PRO A 630 26.45 -40.14 -10.76
N ASP A 631 26.25 -38.84 -10.95
CA ASP A 631 25.45 -38.01 -10.04
C ASP A 631 24.04 -38.57 -9.79
N TYR A 632 23.52 -39.34 -10.76
CA TYR A 632 22.19 -39.98 -10.70
C TYR A 632 22.21 -41.48 -10.38
N GLY A 633 23.39 -42.09 -10.19
CA GLY A 633 23.52 -43.50 -9.84
C GLY A 633 23.15 -44.48 -10.97
N VAL A 634 23.18 -44.03 -12.24
CA VAL A 634 22.78 -44.85 -13.39
C VAL A 634 23.70 -44.63 -14.60
N LEU A 635 24.02 -45.71 -15.31
CA LEU A 635 24.55 -45.69 -16.69
C LEU A 635 23.47 -46.23 -17.64
N GLU A 636 23.18 -45.48 -18.70
CA GLU A 636 22.06 -45.79 -19.60
C GLU A 636 22.52 -45.88 -21.05
N ALA A 637 21.96 -46.81 -21.82
CA ALA A 637 22.03 -46.78 -23.27
C ALA A 637 20.61 -46.64 -23.82
N SER A 638 20.44 -45.77 -24.81
CA SER A 638 19.18 -45.57 -25.51
C SER A 638 19.45 -45.45 -27.01
N GLU A 639 18.80 -46.29 -27.80
CA GLU A 639 18.87 -46.25 -29.26
C GLU A 639 17.69 -45.44 -29.82
N GLU A 640 17.89 -44.71 -30.93
CA GLU A 640 16.86 -43.82 -31.50
C GLU A 640 15.63 -44.57 -32.03
N GLY A 641 15.81 -45.79 -32.55
CA GLY A 641 14.75 -46.67 -33.05
C GLY A 641 14.12 -47.53 -31.97
N ALA A 642 14.38 -47.26 -30.68
CA ALA A 642 13.76 -47.97 -29.57
C ALA A 642 12.27 -47.56 -29.42
N PRO A 643 11.35 -48.54 -29.28
CA PRO A 643 9.94 -48.24 -29.04
C PRO A 643 9.70 -47.97 -27.54
N GLY A 644 8.97 -46.88 -27.23
CA GLY A 644 8.53 -46.56 -25.87
C GLY A 644 9.40 -45.55 -25.14
N ASP A 645 8.98 -45.16 -23.94
CA ASP A 645 9.78 -44.35 -23.01
C ASP A 645 10.29 -45.29 -21.91
N PRO A 646 11.61 -45.48 -21.75
CA PRO A 646 12.16 -46.42 -20.77
C PRO A 646 11.78 -46.07 -19.31
N HIS A 647 11.49 -44.81 -19.01
CA HIS A 647 11.07 -44.39 -17.68
C HIS A 647 9.61 -44.76 -17.42
N GLU A 648 8.72 -44.57 -18.39
CA GLU A 648 7.30 -44.94 -18.29
C GLU A 648 7.12 -46.47 -18.31
N ASP A 649 7.94 -47.17 -19.10
CA ASP A 649 7.91 -48.64 -19.24
C ASP A 649 8.54 -49.38 -18.05
N GLY A 650 8.98 -48.65 -17.03
CA GLY A 650 9.40 -49.21 -15.75
C GLY A 650 10.79 -49.86 -15.77
N LEU A 651 11.68 -49.47 -16.68
CA LEU A 651 13.05 -50.00 -16.78
C LEU A 651 13.81 -49.87 -15.46
N LEU A 652 13.68 -48.73 -14.78
CA LEU A 652 14.26 -48.51 -13.45
C LEU A 652 13.72 -49.50 -12.42
N GLY A 653 12.41 -49.73 -12.41
CA GLY A 653 11.78 -50.72 -11.53
C GLY A 653 12.29 -52.15 -11.80
N LEU A 654 12.57 -52.48 -13.07
CA LEU A 654 13.18 -53.77 -13.44
C LEU A 654 14.63 -53.87 -12.96
N ALA A 655 15.42 -52.81 -13.10
CA ALA A 655 16.81 -52.78 -12.66
C ALA A 655 16.90 -52.89 -11.12
N GLN A 656 16.00 -52.21 -10.40
CA GLN A 656 15.91 -52.25 -8.94
C GLN A 656 15.54 -53.63 -8.39
N LYS A 657 14.73 -54.43 -9.11
CA LYS A 657 14.37 -55.80 -8.68
C LYS A 657 15.58 -56.70 -8.50
N ASN A 658 16.53 -56.64 -9.43
CA ASN A 658 17.79 -57.38 -9.31
C ASN A 658 18.93 -56.54 -8.71
N ARG A 659 18.74 -55.22 -8.55
CA ARG A 659 19.69 -54.25 -7.96
C ARG A 659 20.98 -54.03 -8.76
N LEU A 660 20.99 -54.27 -10.07
CA LEU A 660 22.18 -54.02 -10.88
C LEU A 660 21.91 -53.62 -12.33
N VAL A 661 21.12 -54.38 -13.10
CA VAL A 661 20.95 -54.10 -14.53
C VAL A 661 19.59 -54.56 -15.04
N ALA A 662 18.98 -53.79 -15.93
CA ALA A 662 17.82 -54.21 -16.70
C ALA A 662 17.91 -53.72 -18.14
N ALA A 663 17.12 -54.34 -19.00
CA ALA A 663 17.03 -54.01 -20.40
C ALA A 663 15.58 -54.10 -20.89
N LEU A 664 15.23 -53.20 -21.79
CA LEU A 664 14.09 -53.24 -22.70
C LEU A 664 14.62 -53.17 -24.13
N PRO A 665 13.82 -53.46 -25.17
CA PRO A 665 14.26 -53.27 -26.56
C PRO A 665 14.82 -51.85 -26.78
N GLY A 666 16.09 -51.75 -27.16
CA GLY A 666 16.80 -50.48 -27.39
C GLY A 666 17.17 -49.67 -26.14
N HIS A 667 16.82 -50.12 -24.93
CA HIS A 667 17.17 -49.44 -23.68
C HIS A 667 17.90 -50.36 -22.69
N LEU A 668 19.02 -49.91 -22.15
CA LEU A 668 19.80 -50.62 -21.15
C LEU A 668 20.06 -49.70 -19.97
N MET A 669 19.89 -50.21 -18.76
CA MET A 669 20.12 -49.45 -17.53
C MET A 669 21.00 -50.25 -16.57
N VAL A 670 22.09 -49.66 -16.11
CA VAL A 670 23.01 -50.23 -15.11
C VAL A 670 23.04 -49.32 -13.89
N LEU A 671 22.65 -49.86 -12.74
CA LEU A 671 22.65 -49.15 -11.46
C LEU A 671 24.04 -49.15 -10.83
N VAL A 672 24.42 -47.99 -10.30
CA VAL A 672 25.71 -47.71 -9.67
C VAL A 672 25.46 -46.82 -8.44
N ALA A 673 26.35 -46.83 -7.45
CA ALA A 673 26.20 -45.89 -6.33
C ALA A 673 26.53 -44.46 -6.79
N SER A 674 25.66 -43.49 -6.53
CA SER A 674 25.78 -42.11 -7.04
C SER A 674 26.99 -41.36 -6.47
N ASP A 675 27.25 -41.57 -5.19
CA ASP A 675 28.23 -40.75 -4.44
C ASP A 675 29.62 -41.41 -4.38
N ILE A 676 29.84 -42.45 -5.20
CA ILE A 676 31.05 -43.28 -5.14
C ILE A 676 31.65 -43.43 -6.53
N ALA A 677 32.91 -43.01 -6.64
CA ALA A 677 33.74 -43.17 -7.82
C ALA A 677 33.68 -44.60 -8.39
N THR A 678 33.38 -44.68 -9.69
CA THR A 678 33.18 -45.94 -10.41
C THR A 678 34.26 -46.16 -11.46
N CYS A 679 35.01 -47.25 -11.31
CA CYS A 679 35.99 -47.71 -12.29
C CYS A 679 35.33 -48.71 -13.25
N THR A 680 35.09 -48.31 -14.50
CA THR A 680 34.33 -49.10 -15.48
C THR A 680 35.24 -49.72 -16.54
N ALA A 681 35.06 -51.01 -16.76
CA ALA A 681 35.59 -51.74 -17.92
C ALA A 681 34.45 -52.32 -18.75
N ILE A 682 34.60 -52.27 -20.07
CA ILE A 682 33.67 -52.83 -21.04
C ILE A 682 34.43 -53.82 -21.92
N GLU A 683 33.88 -55.01 -22.06
CA GLU A 683 34.44 -56.08 -22.88
C GLU A 683 33.36 -56.64 -23.82
N THR A 684 33.68 -56.77 -25.11
CA THR A 684 32.75 -57.40 -26.07
C THR A 684 33.32 -58.72 -26.57
N TYR A 685 32.47 -59.71 -26.85
CA TYR A 685 32.90 -61.06 -27.24
C TYR A 685 32.10 -61.60 -28.43
N THR A 686 32.75 -62.37 -29.30
CA THR A 686 32.10 -63.06 -30.44
C THR A 686 31.23 -64.25 -30.03
N ARG A 687 31.41 -64.77 -28.82
CA ARG A 687 30.74 -65.94 -28.25
C ARG A 687 30.57 -65.75 -26.75
N ARG A 688 29.71 -66.55 -26.13
CA ARG A 688 29.44 -66.51 -24.68
C ARG A 688 30.74 -66.74 -23.87
N PRO A 689 31.21 -65.77 -23.08
CA PRO A 689 32.35 -65.96 -22.19
C PRO A 689 31.95 -66.81 -20.97
N PRO A 690 32.90 -67.55 -20.36
CA PRO A 690 32.69 -68.26 -19.11
C PRO A 690 32.10 -67.36 -18.01
N VAL A 691 31.34 -67.94 -17.08
CA VAL A 691 30.75 -67.17 -15.96
C VAL A 691 31.76 -67.10 -14.82
N GLU A 692 32.19 -65.88 -14.48
CA GLU A 692 33.20 -65.63 -13.45
C GLU A 692 32.60 -64.86 -12.26
N THR A 693 32.22 -65.56 -11.20
CA THR A 693 31.61 -64.92 -10.00
C THR A 693 32.60 -64.69 -8.86
N ARG A 694 33.79 -65.29 -8.93
CA ARG A 694 34.83 -65.16 -7.90
C ARG A 694 35.40 -63.73 -7.90
N GLY A 695 35.49 -63.12 -6.71
CA GLY A 695 35.99 -61.74 -6.56
C GLY A 695 35.00 -60.62 -6.90
N TRP A 696 33.78 -60.95 -7.33
CA TRP A 696 32.71 -60.00 -7.61
C TRP A 696 31.65 -60.04 -6.51
N SER A 697 31.08 -58.90 -6.15
CA SER A 697 30.02 -58.82 -5.13
C SER A 697 28.68 -59.24 -5.69
N HIS A 698 28.41 -58.88 -6.95
CA HIS A 698 27.11 -59.05 -7.59
C HIS A 698 27.32 -59.26 -9.09
N VAL A 699 26.66 -60.26 -9.68
CA VAL A 699 26.76 -60.55 -11.12
C VAL A 699 25.38 -60.88 -11.68
N VAL A 700 24.93 -60.08 -12.64
CA VAL A 700 23.63 -60.21 -13.30
C VAL A 700 23.80 -60.18 -14.81
N GLU A 701 23.04 -61.02 -15.50
CA GLU A 701 23.02 -61.11 -16.96
C GLU A 701 21.60 -60.91 -17.49
N VAL A 702 21.43 -59.99 -18.43
CA VAL A 702 20.13 -59.68 -19.06
C VAL A 702 20.19 -59.88 -20.57
N GLY A 703 19.04 -60.13 -21.18
CA GLY A 703 18.89 -60.08 -22.63
C GLY A 703 18.66 -58.65 -23.07
N TYR A 704 19.33 -58.25 -24.15
CA TYR A 704 19.22 -56.93 -24.74
C TYR A 704 19.01 -57.06 -26.24
N LEU A 705 17.92 -56.48 -26.75
CA LEU A 705 17.65 -56.38 -28.17
C LEU A 705 18.10 -55.00 -28.64
N SER A 706 19.09 -54.96 -29.53
CA SER A 706 19.61 -53.73 -30.12
C SER A 706 18.93 -53.49 -31.49
N PRO A 707 17.96 -52.55 -31.59
CA PRO A 707 17.21 -52.30 -32.81
C PRO A 707 18.04 -51.61 -33.89
N ASP A 708 19.03 -50.77 -33.53
CA ASP A 708 19.86 -50.00 -34.45
C ASP A 708 21.30 -50.47 -34.50
N GLY A 709 21.73 -51.19 -33.48
CA GLY A 709 23.11 -51.65 -33.38
C GLY A 709 24.02 -50.59 -32.78
N GLU A 710 23.47 -49.58 -32.09
CA GLU A 710 24.20 -48.43 -31.53
C GLU A 710 23.99 -48.32 -30.01
N ALA A 711 24.28 -49.41 -29.30
CA ALA A 711 24.10 -49.50 -27.87
C ALA A 711 25.29 -48.92 -27.08
N SER A 712 25.45 -47.59 -27.12
CA SER A 712 26.45 -46.88 -26.31
C SER A 712 25.89 -46.51 -24.94
N LEU A 713 26.62 -46.86 -23.88
CA LEU A 713 26.29 -46.40 -22.54
C LEU A 713 26.72 -44.93 -22.37
N ARG A 714 25.92 -44.16 -21.67
CA ARG A 714 26.20 -42.77 -21.28
C ARG A 714 25.78 -42.54 -19.85
N GLU A 715 26.42 -41.55 -19.24
CA GLU A 715 25.97 -40.97 -18.00
C GLU A 715 24.93 -39.89 -18.32
N MET A 716 23.77 -39.91 -17.68
CA MET A 716 22.62 -39.06 -18.04
C MET A 716 22.95 -37.55 -18.07
N MET A 717 23.88 -37.11 -17.21
CA MET A 717 24.33 -35.72 -17.11
C MET A 717 25.79 -35.54 -17.57
N GLY A 718 26.45 -36.62 -17.97
CA GLY A 718 27.87 -36.62 -18.31
C GLY A 718 28.11 -36.35 -19.79
N VAL A 719 29.25 -35.74 -20.10
CA VAL A 719 29.70 -35.50 -21.49
C VAL A 719 30.29 -36.78 -22.12
N TYR A 720 30.34 -37.88 -21.37
CA TYR A 720 31.11 -39.05 -21.74
C TYR A 720 30.24 -40.19 -22.25
N GLU A 721 30.60 -40.68 -23.44
CA GLU A 721 29.99 -41.83 -24.07
C GLU A 721 30.94 -43.04 -24.06
N PHE A 722 30.40 -44.22 -23.77
CA PHE A 722 31.12 -45.47 -23.80
C PHE A 722 31.08 -46.13 -25.19
N PRO A 723 32.05 -47.01 -25.51
CA PRO A 723 32.00 -47.76 -26.75
C PRO A 723 30.72 -48.57 -26.91
N ASN A 724 30.27 -48.69 -28.16
CA ASN A 724 29.09 -49.44 -28.54
C ASN A 724 29.18 -50.93 -28.12
N LEU A 725 28.19 -51.39 -27.35
CA LEU A 725 28.05 -52.77 -26.89
C LEU A 725 27.57 -53.72 -28.00
N ALA A 726 26.82 -53.20 -28.99
CA ALA A 726 26.25 -53.94 -30.11
C ALA A 726 27.24 -54.03 -31.28
N PHE A 727 28.45 -54.55 -31.02
CA PHE A 727 29.56 -54.52 -31.99
C PHE A 727 29.32 -55.27 -33.32
N ARG A 728 28.28 -56.11 -33.44
CA ARG A 728 27.86 -56.76 -34.71
C ARG A 728 26.70 -56.04 -35.40
N GLY A 729 26.31 -54.86 -34.93
CA GLY A 729 25.12 -54.15 -35.38
C GLY A 729 23.83 -54.71 -34.75
N LYS A 730 22.71 -54.54 -35.45
CA LYS A 730 21.36 -54.91 -35.00
C LYS A 730 21.28 -56.38 -34.58
N GLY A 731 20.62 -56.66 -33.45
CA GLY A 731 20.35 -58.04 -33.03
C GLY A 731 20.23 -58.26 -31.52
N HIS A 732 20.17 -59.53 -31.12
CA HIS A 732 20.08 -59.93 -29.72
C HIS A 732 21.47 -60.16 -29.10
N TYR A 733 21.68 -59.49 -27.98
CA TYR A 733 22.86 -59.57 -27.16
C TYR A 733 22.49 -60.02 -25.74
N ARG A 734 23.49 -60.53 -25.04
CA ARG A 734 23.46 -60.75 -23.60
C ARG A 734 24.43 -59.78 -22.97
N ILE A 735 23.94 -59.00 -22.01
CA ILE A 735 24.73 -58.04 -21.26
C ILE A 735 24.91 -58.60 -19.86
N ARG A 736 26.16 -58.88 -19.48
CA ARG A 736 26.50 -59.34 -18.13
C ARG A 736 27.26 -58.23 -17.41
N VAL A 737 26.70 -57.79 -16.29
CA VAL A 737 27.31 -56.77 -15.44
C VAL A 737 27.85 -57.43 -14.18
N HIS A 738 29.12 -57.19 -13.90
CA HIS A 738 29.76 -57.55 -12.65
C HIS A 738 30.03 -56.30 -11.85
N HIS A 739 29.59 -56.29 -10.59
CA HIS A 739 29.81 -55.22 -9.64
C HIS A 739 30.67 -55.71 -8.47
N GLY A 740 31.60 -54.86 -8.04
CA GLY A 740 32.44 -55.11 -6.88
C GLY A 740 32.78 -53.82 -6.13
N TRP A 741 32.93 -53.94 -4.82
CA TRP A 741 33.44 -52.85 -3.99
C TRP A 741 34.97 -52.83 -4.05
N LEU A 742 35.54 -51.63 -4.13
CA LEU A 742 36.96 -51.38 -4.00
C LEU A 742 37.27 -50.99 -2.56
N SER A 743 38.38 -51.52 -2.05
CA SER A 743 38.94 -51.10 -0.78
C SER A 743 40.13 -50.19 -1.03
N TRP A 744 40.18 -49.05 -0.34
CA TRP A 744 41.25 -48.05 -0.47
C TRP A 744 41.59 -47.49 0.89
N LYS A 745 42.89 -47.42 1.22
CA LYS A 745 43.39 -46.84 2.48
C LYS A 745 42.64 -47.32 3.74
N GLY A 746 42.26 -48.61 3.79
CA GLY A 746 41.59 -49.23 4.94
C GLY A 746 40.06 -49.14 4.96
N GLU A 747 39.46 -48.37 4.06
CA GLU A 747 38.00 -48.32 3.89
C GLU A 747 37.54 -49.38 2.88
N LYS A 748 36.48 -50.14 3.22
CA LYS A 748 36.04 -51.32 2.45
C LYS A 748 35.13 -51.00 1.25
N ARG A 749 34.53 -49.79 1.20
CA ARG A 749 33.59 -49.34 0.16
C ARG A 749 33.95 -47.94 -0.36
N SER A 750 35.23 -47.68 -0.52
CA SER A 750 35.79 -46.38 -0.90
C SER A 750 35.72 -46.06 -2.41
N GLY A 751 35.21 -47.01 -3.18
CA GLY A 751 35.11 -47.00 -4.64
C GLY A 751 34.32 -48.21 -5.10
N GLN A 752 33.85 -48.20 -6.35
CA GLN A 752 33.21 -49.37 -6.96
C GLN A 752 33.84 -49.67 -8.32
N ARG A 753 33.83 -50.94 -8.70
CA ARG A 753 34.28 -51.39 -10.02
C ARG A 753 33.16 -52.10 -10.76
N LEU A 754 33.09 -51.81 -12.05
CA LEU A 754 32.15 -52.42 -12.98
C LEU A 754 32.89 -53.09 -14.11
N LEU A 755 32.44 -54.28 -14.45
CA LEU A 755 32.80 -54.96 -15.68
C LEU A 755 31.51 -55.28 -16.44
N ILE A 756 31.35 -54.69 -17.61
CA ILE A 756 30.20 -54.88 -18.48
C ILE A 756 30.64 -55.70 -19.68
N MET A 757 30.09 -56.90 -19.81
CA MET A 757 30.38 -57.80 -20.91
C MET A 757 29.20 -57.86 -21.87
N ALA A 758 29.45 -57.70 -23.17
CA ALA A 758 28.43 -57.86 -24.21
C ALA A 758 28.82 -58.99 -25.19
N TYR A 759 27.87 -59.87 -25.51
CA TYR A 759 28.09 -60.93 -26.49
C TYR A 759 26.79 -61.35 -27.18
N PRO A 760 26.84 -61.87 -28.42
CA PRO A 760 25.64 -62.35 -29.11
C PRO A 760 24.97 -63.50 -28.36
N GLY A 761 23.66 -63.42 -28.17
CA GLY A 761 22.88 -64.48 -27.53
C GLY A 761 21.39 -64.17 -27.50
N ARG A 762 20.56 -65.18 -27.70
CA ARG A 762 19.09 -65.04 -27.67
C ARG A 762 18.54 -65.20 -26.25
N GLY A 763 17.39 -64.58 -25.99
CA GLY A 763 16.60 -64.74 -24.77
C GLY A 763 16.61 -63.51 -23.87
N ASP A 764 15.42 -63.10 -23.44
CA ASP A 764 15.19 -61.85 -22.69
C ASP A 764 15.21 -62.06 -21.17
N GLY A 765 15.43 -63.29 -20.71
CA GLY A 765 15.42 -63.64 -19.29
C GLY A 765 16.59 -63.02 -18.52
N VAL A 766 16.28 -62.52 -17.32
CA VAL A 766 17.28 -62.09 -16.33
C VAL A 766 17.86 -63.32 -15.63
N VAL A 767 19.18 -63.41 -15.55
CA VAL A 767 19.91 -64.47 -14.86
C VAL A 767 20.82 -63.84 -13.81
N VAL A 768 20.55 -64.12 -12.54
CA VAL A 768 21.41 -63.69 -11.42
C VAL A 768 22.42 -64.79 -11.14
N HIS A 769 23.69 -64.55 -11.46
CA HIS A 769 24.78 -65.51 -11.25
C HIS A 769 25.34 -65.44 -9.83
N ARG A 770 25.23 -64.28 -9.18
CA ARG A 770 25.62 -64.07 -7.79
C ARG A 770 24.85 -62.91 -7.20
N GLU A 771 24.07 -63.15 -6.14
CA GLU A 771 23.40 -62.09 -5.39
C GLU A 771 24.38 -61.27 -4.52
N PRO A 772 24.07 -59.99 -4.25
CA PRO A 772 24.86 -59.20 -3.31
C PRO A 772 24.72 -59.79 -1.90
N ALA A 773 25.80 -59.78 -1.12
CA ALA A 773 25.74 -60.15 0.29
C ALA A 773 24.70 -59.26 0.99
N ARG A 774 23.82 -59.87 1.80
CA ARG A 774 22.89 -59.10 2.64
C ARG A 774 23.72 -58.16 3.55
N PRO A 775 23.31 -56.89 3.68
CA PRO A 775 24.08 -55.88 4.38
C PRO A 775 24.40 -56.25 5.83
#